data_AF-A0A349HTU5-F1
#
_entry.id   AF-A0A349HTU5-F1
#
_cell.length_a   1.000
_cell.length_b   1.000
_cell.length_c   1.000
_cell.angle_alpha   90.00
_cell.angle_beta   90.00
_cell.angle_gamma   90.00
#
_symmetry.space_group_name_H-M   'P 1'
#
loop_
_entity.id
_entity.type
_entity.pdbx_description
1 polymer ?
#
loop_
_entity_poly.entity_id
_entity_poly.type
_entity_poly.pdbx_seq_one_letter_code
_entity_poly.pdbx_strand_id
1 'polypeptide(L)'
;MKNVLFAIGHKKTEEILQDALKSEGLNVVGVVTYKSGILKKIEETRPDVVVIRENILGNENILDIIFEIRTQYPAVRVVFFAETEEDGNNMIATLVSYGIYDILSGKKLKLAAMVNIIKTPRTLKDIGKFNITTLPFTYRPNEEEEEKELKEGKGLLKRLFKDKSQDKVIKTAVEPYEKEAQNKEILLANTEKEINRLKDLIKEKENKIKELKDKGTTLEATKNSLENEVVSLKTKKEFLEKEIQKLEKDKANYWNLYIANKDKKVELEQELLKRRAEVEELEFKIKELKESSISEEDKIKLEAERDFLEKEVKEKIEGIEELKVAVEEKSKKFEKLKREYESKLSEEVEVDEGLEKVRDELNKIIEAKIKEKDELDSNFKNKREEIEKIKEEIEKLGSDLKSMNEEYDNLADKRDELLAEKMKLEKNILNLSFEIERAAKNNENLLNKVESDTITLENLQKEAKKISSLDAGADTKLQNFRENMDKSDEDDFIDDKKVRVKISERASNKCQLISFLGSKSGVGNTTIALNTAAVLAGKYKVLYIETDDKYPYSSYLYELDSVNKGLEFALKSAAAEDTEGIYKNIVKSANENVHGLLDFLTVSSTYLIDENAEPINTQELKALIRDLKADNKYDYIVMDIKSDNNSLTESFLKGNMYSDILYITLTQDIHSVACAFSKKKAVNKEKAYFVINRYDDKCKLKLKDIAEWIESPLESFITISLDYAMLMNLNIDGMFYSLQKGKGYIFSSIVSNILALK
;
A
#
# COMPACT_ATOMS: atom_id res chain seq x y z
N MET A 1 -9.11 -53.94 -10.53
CA MET A 1 -7.77 -54.04 -11.16
C MET A 1 -7.55 -52.70 -11.84
N LYS A 2 -6.44 -52.00 -11.57
CA LYS A 2 -6.28 -50.63 -12.11
C LYS A 2 -5.92 -50.65 -13.59
N ASN A 3 -6.63 -49.88 -14.38
CA ASN A 3 -6.41 -49.67 -15.80
C ASN A 3 -5.38 -48.56 -16.02
N VAL A 4 -4.37 -48.84 -16.84
CA VAL A 4 -3.25 -47.95 -17.13
C VAL A 4 -3.17 -47.68 -18.62
N LEU A 5 -3.08 -46.41 -19.00
CA LEU A 5 -2.83 -45.97 -20.37
C LEU A 5 -1.37 -45.52 -20.50
N PHE A 6 -0.65 -46.03 -21.48
CA PHE A 6 0.72 -45.58 -21.76
C PHE A 6 0.76 -44.53 -22.86
N ALA A 7 1.50 -43.46 -22.61
CA ALA A 7 1.89 -42.41 -23.54
C ALA A 7 3.41 -42.18 -23.41
N ILE A 8 4.19 -43.25 -23.61
CA ILE A 8 5.64 -43.29 -23.37
C ILE A 8 6.44 -43.17 -24.69
N GLY A 9 5.84 -43.55 -25.82
CA GLY A 9 6.41 -43.44 -27.17
C GLY A 9 7.54 -44.44 -27.45
N HIS A 10 7.68 -45.51 -26.67
CA HIS A 10 8.80 -46.45 -26.80
C HIS A 10 8.39 -47.90 -26.51
N LYS A 11 7.96 -48.60 -27.56
CA LYS A 11 7.43 -49.97 -27.54
C LYS A 11 8.18 -50.95 -26.63
N LYS A 12 9.52 -50.98 -26.69
CA LYS A 12 10.31 -51.90 -25.86
C LYS A 12 10.27 -51.57 -24.37
N THR A 13 10.10 -50.31 -23.98
CA THR A 13 9.85 -49.93 -22.58
C THR A 13 8.42 -50.28 -22.18
N GLU A 14 7.45 -50.03 -23.07
CA GLU A 14 6.03 -50.31 -22.86
C GLU A 14 5.79 -51.82 -22.65
N GLU A 15 6.39 -52.69 -23.48
CA GLU A 15 6.34 -54.16 -23.32
C GLU A 15 6.90 -54.61 -21.96
N ILE A 16 8.13 -54.18 -21.61
CA ILE A 16 8.79 -54.56 -20.35
C ILE A 16 8.03 -54.01 -19.12
N LEU A 17 7.47 -52.81 -19.22
CA LEU A 17 6.69 -52.19 -18.15
C LEU A 17 5.29 -52.84 -18.03
N GLN A 18 4.67 -53.24 -19.13
CA GLN A 18 3.39 -53.95 -19.15
C GLN A 18 3.50 -55.30 -18.44
N ASP A 19 4.53 -56.09 -18.72
CA ASP A 19 4.76 -57.37 -18.03
C ASP A 19 5.00 -57.17 -16.53
N ALA A 20 5.81 -56.16 -16.15
CA ALA A 20 6.08 -55.86 -14.74
C ALA A 20 4.84 -55.34 -13.98
N LEU A 21 4.01 -54.51 -14.60
CA LEU A 21 2.74 -54.04 -14.03
C LEU A 21 1.69 -55.16 -13.93
N LYS A 22 1.70 -56.11 -14.88
CA LYS A 22 0.81 -57.27 -14.87
C LYS A 22 1.09 -58.20 -13.69
N SER A 23 2.36 -58.39 -13.31
CA SER A 23 2.72 -59.09 -12.06
C SER A 23 2.31 -58.35 -10.78
N GLU A 24 2.04 -57.05 -10.87
CA GLU A 24 1.61 -56.19 -9.75
C GLU A 24 0.07 -55.98 -9.71
N GLY A 25 -0.68 -56.63 -10.60
CA GLY A 25 -2.14 -56.53 -10.63
C GLY A 25 -2.69 -55.24 -11.27
N LEU A 26 -1.93 -54.62 -12.17
CA LEU A 26 -2.40 -53.54 -13.04
C LEU A 26 -2.55 -54.03 -14.48
N ASN A 27 -3.50 -53.44 -15.21
CA ASN A 27 -3.89 -53.81 -16.56
C ASN A 27 -3.60 -52.65 -17.52
N VAL A 28 -2.83 -52.88 -18.59
CA VAL A 28 -2.57 -51.84 -19.61
C VAL A 28 -3.69 -51.87 -20.64
N VAL A 29 -4.52 -50.83 -20.67
CA VAL A 29 -5.71 -50.74 -21.55
C VAL A 29 -5.44 -50.10 -22.91
N GLY A 30 -4.27 -49.48 -23.09
CA GLY A 30 -3.87 -48.92 -24.36
C GLY A 30 -2.45 -48.36 -24.36
N VAL A 31 -1.94 -48.12 -25.56
CA VAL A 31 -0.69 -47.43 -25.84
C VAL A 31 -0.97 -46.31 -26.84
N VAL A 32 -0.40 -45.13 -26.60
CA VAL A 32 -0.53 -43.93 -27.42
C VAL A 32 0.86 -43.54 -27.91
N THR A 33 1.02 -43.49 -29.23
CA THR A 33 2.29 -43.14 -29.88
C THR A 33 2.48 -41.63 -30.05
N TYR A 34 1.38 -40.87 -30.13
CA TYR A 34 1.36 -39.44 -30.48
C TYR A 34 0.53 -38.60 -29.50
N LYS A 35 0.98 -37.38 -29.19
CA LYS A 35 0.34 -36.45 -28.22
C LYS A 35 -1.16 -36.23 -28.47
N SER A 36 -1.58 -35.90 -29.68
CA SER A 36 -3.00 -35.76 -30.09
C SER A 36 -3.86 -37.01 -29.81
N GLY A 37 -3.26 -38.19 -29.72
CA GLY A 37 -3.98 -39.42 -29.36
C GLY A 37 -4.31 -39.55 -27.88
N ILE A 38 -3.70 -38.77 -26.98
CA ILE A 38 -3.79 -38.99 -25.53
C ILE A 38 -5.23 -38.78 -25.02
N LEU A 39 -5.82 -37.61 -25.27
CA LEU A 39 -7.16 -37.24 -24.78
C LEU A 39 -8.23 -38.20 -25.31
N LYS A 40 -8.26 -38.42 -26.63
CA LYS A 40 -9.16 -39.39 -27.27
C LYS A 40 -9.02 -40.80 -26.69
N LYS A 41 -7.79 -41.25 -26.38
CA LYS A 41 -7.60 -42.59 -25.80
C LYS A 41 -7.97 -42.66 -24.32
N ILE A 42 -7.90 -41.55 -23.57
CA ILE A 42 -8.47 -41.45 -22.21
C ILE A 42 -10.00 -41.55 -22.27
N GLU A 43 -10.65 -40.85 -23.20
CA GLU A 43 -12.10 -40.92 -23.43
C GLU A 43 -12.56 -42.34 -23.77
N GLU A 44 -11.89 -42.98 -24.75
CA GLU A 44 -12.19 -44.35 -25.20
C GLU A 44 -11.96 -45.43 -24.13
N THR A 45 -10.90 -45.32 -23.31
CA THR A 45 -10.46 -46.42 -22.43
C THR A 45 -10.71 -46.20 -20.94
N ARG A 46 -11.04 -44.98 -20.53
CA ARG A 46 -11.31 -44.55 -19.14
C ARG A 46 -10.33 -45.16 -18.11
N PRO A 47 -9.02 -44.87 -18.25
CA PRO A 47 -7.98 -45.45 -17.38
C PRO A 47 -8.00 -44.82 -15.97
N ASP A 48 -7.62 -45.59 -14.95
CA ASP A 48 -7.34 -45.06 -13.61
C ASP A 48 -6.05 -44.21 -13.58
N VAL A 49 -5.10 -44.54 -14.47
CA VAL A 49 -3.76 -43.93 -14.54
C VAL A 49 -3.34 -43.70 -15.99
N VAL A 50 -2.85 -42.52 -16.32
CA VAL A 50 -2.14 -42.26 -17.59
C VAL A 50 -0.66 -42.00 -17.30
N VAL A 51 0.22 -42.68 -18.03
CA VAL A 51 1.69 -42.57 -17.87
C VAL A 51 2.25 -41.83 -19.08
N ILE A 52 2.60 -40.56 -18.90
CA ILE A 52 3.04 -39.65 -19.96
C ILE A 52 4.56 -39.44 -19.84
N ARG A 53 5.30 -39.58 -20.94
CA ARG A 53 6.69 -39.14 -21.03
C ARG A 53 6.77 -37.80 -21.75
N GLU A 54 7.64 -36.92 -21.27
CA GLU A 54 8.00 -35.62 -21.88
C GLU A 54 8.18 -35.72 -23.40
N ASN A 55 9.06 -36.62 -23.85
CA ASN A 55 9.43 -36.83 -25.25
C ASN A 55 8.58 -37.89 -25.97
N ILE A 56 7.26 -37.96 -25.73
CA ILE A 56 6.32 -38.62 -26.66
C ILE A 56 6.21 -37.82 -27.97
N LEU A 57 6.08 -38.51 -29.10
CA LEU A 57 6.03 -37.88 -30.42
C LEU A 57 4.83 -36.92 -30.56
N GLY A 58 5.09 -35.72 -31.09
CA GLY A 58 4.06 -34.71 -31.36
C GLY A 58 4.57 -33.29 -31.17
N ASN A 59 4.01 -32.36 -31.93
CA ASN A 59 4.33 -30.93 -31.89
C ASN A 59 3.45 -30.16 -30.88
N GLU A 60 2.45 -30.84 -30.31
CA GLU A 60 1.49 -30.33 -29.33
C GLU A 60 2.20 -30.05 -27.99
N ASN A 61 1.73 -29.05 -27.24
CA ASN A 61 2.27 -28.78 -25.91
C ASN A 61 1.78 -29.85 -24.91
N ILE A 62 2.72 -30.51 -24.24
CA ILE A 62 2.39 -31.60 -23.31
C ILE A 62 1.83 -31.10 -21.98
N LEU A 63 2.13 -29.86 -21.57
CA LEU A 63 1.58 -29.25 -20.36
C LEU A 63 0.12 -28.83 -20.57
N ASP A 64 -0.24 -28.34 -21.76
CA ASP A 64 -1.63 -28.01 -22.11
C ASP A 64 -2.50 -29.27 -22.11
N ILE A 65 -2.00 -30.38 -22.67
CA ILE A 65 -2.67 -31.69 -22.62
C ILE A 65 -2.82 -32.18 -21.17
N ILE A 66 -1.81 -32.01 -20.31
CA ILE A 66 -1.89 -32.42 -18.90
C ILE A 66 -2.88 -31.55 -18.12
N PHE A 67 -2.92 -30.25 -18.39
CA PHE A 67 -3.93 -29.34 -17.84
C PHE A 67 -5.34 -29.77 -18.27
N GLU A 68 -5.54 -30.06 -19.56
CA GLU A 68 -6.82 -30.51 -20.10
C GLU A 68 -7.26 -31.86 -19.51
N ILE A 69 -6.34 -32.81 -19.29
CA ILE A 69 -6.60 -34.05 -18.56
C ILE A 69 -7.05 -33.76 -17.11
N ARG A 70 -6.39 -32.82 -16.43
CA ARG A 70 -6.74 -32.46 -15.04
C ARG A 70 -8.08 -31.73 -14.93
N THR A 71 -8.49 -30.99 -15.96
CA THR A 71 -9.77 -30.27 -16.01
C THR A 71 -10.93 -31.19 -16.43
N GLN A 72 -10.80 -31.91 -17.55
CA GLN A 72 -11.89 -32.71 -18.12
C GLN A 72 -11.98 -34.13 -17.52
N TYR A 73 -10.85 -34.68 -17.05
CA TYR A 73 -10.75 -36.05 -16.56
C TYR A 73 -10.13 -36.11 -15.14
N PRO A 74 -10.62 -35.35 -14.14
CA PRO A 74 -9.96 -35.15 -12.84
C PRO A 74 -9.76 -36.43 -12.00
N ALA A 75 -10.49 -37.51 -12.31
CA ALA A 75 -10.31 -38.83 -11.68
C ALA A 75 -9.12 -39.64 -12.25
N VAL A 76 -8.61 -39.28 -13.43
CA VAL A 76 -7.48 -39.94 -14.08
C VAL A 76 -6.17 -39.44 -13.46
N ARG A 77 -5.39 -40.35 -12.86
CA ARG A 77 -4.10 -39.99 -12.25
C ARG A 77 -3.02 -39.87 -13.32
N VAL A 78 -2.44 -38.69 -13.49
CA VAL A 78 -1.30 -38.47 -14.38
C VAL A 78 -0.01 -38.84 -13.65
N VAL A 79 0.75 -39.78 -14.21
CA VAL A 79 2.14 -40.10 -13.84
C VAL A 79 3.03 -39.52 -14.93
N PHE A 80 3.99 -38.67 -14.58
CA PHE A 80 4.84 -37.96 -15.55
C PHE A 80 6.30 -38.40 -15.48
N PHE A 81 6.86 -38.77 -16.63
CA PHE A 81 8.26 -39.17 -16.79
C PHE A 81 9.05 -38.04 -17.48
N ALA A 82 9.84 -37.33 -16.69
CA ALA A 82 10.66 -36.19 -17.10
C ALA A 82 12.13 -36.59 -17.34
N GLU A 83 12.83 -35.96 -18.26
CA GLU A 83 14.21 -36.33 -18.64
C GLU A 83 15.29 -35.59 -17.83
N THR A 84 14.99 -34.39 -17.34
CA THR A 84 15.93 -33.57 -16.55
C THR A 84 15.80 -33.84 -15.04
N GLU A 85 16.90 -33.64 -14.31
CA GLU A 85 16.98 -33.75 -12.84
C GLU A 85 17.21 -32.38 -12.18
N GLU A 86 16.89 -31.29 -12.89
CA GLU A 86 17.22 -29.93 -12.48
C GLU A 86 16.20 -29.37 -11.49
N ASP A 87 16.67 -29.10 -10.27
CA ASP A 87 15.92 -28.45 -9.21
C ASP A 87 15.31 -27.13 -9.67
N GLY A 88 14.03 -26.89 -9.32
CA GLY A 88 13.32 -25.66 -9.65
C GLY A 88 12.92 -25.47 -11.12
N ASN A 89 13.05 -26.47 -12.00
CA ASN A 89 12.62 -26.36 -13.40
C ASN A 89 11.13 -25.92 -13.51
N ASN A 90 10.86 -24.88 -14.31
CA ASN A 90 9.53 -24.34 -14.59
C ASN A 90 8.50 -25.41 -15.00
N MET A 91 8.89 -26.43 -15.76
CA MET A 91 8.00 -27.55 -16.12
C MET A 91 7.54 -28.33 -14.88
N ILE A 92 8.45 -28.64 -13.97
CA ILE A 92 8.16 -29.38 -12.74
C ILE A 92 7.31 -28.51 -11.79
N ALA A 93 7.63 -27.21 -11.67
CA ALA A 93 6.82 -26.27 -10.90
C ALA A 93 5.39 -26.11 -11.46
N THR A 94 5.23 -26.14 -12.79
CA THR A 94 3.93 -26.10 -13.48
C THR A 94 3.14 -27.40 -13.29
N LEU A 95 3.78 -28.56 -13.43
CA LEU A 95 3.15 -29.85 -13.13
C LEU A 95 2.65 -29.91 -11.67
N VAL A 96 3.44 -29.39 -10.73
CA VAL A 96 3.07 -29.34 -9.31
C VAL A 96 1.94 -28.36 -9.03
N SER A 97 1.84 -27.21 -9.73
CA SER A 97 0.69 -26.31 -9.62
C SER A 97 -0.59 -26.89 -10.24
N TYR A 98 -0.47 -27.78 -11.24
CA TYR A 98 -1.58 -28.59 -11.76
C TYR A 98 -1.97 -29.79 -10.86
N GLY A 99 -1.30 -29.95 -9.71
CA GLY A 99 -1.54 -31.03 -8.74
C GLY A 99 -0.89 -32.38 -9.11
N ILE A 100 0.08 -32.39 -10.04
CA ILE A 100 0.79 -33.61 -10.44
C ILE A 100 1.99 -33.84 -9.51
N TYR A 101 1.87 -34.81 -8.60
CA TYR A 101 2.96 -35.19 -7.68
C TYR A 101 3.66 -36.50 -8.07
N ASP A 102 3.08 -37.25 -9.01
CA ASP A 102 3.62 -38.51 -9.53
C ASP A 102 4.67 -38.27 -10.64
N ILE A 103 5.65 -37.40 -10.34
CA ILE A 103 6.73 -37.03 -11.25
C ILE A 103 7.96 -37.93 -11.01
N LEU A 104 8.45 -38.58 -12.07
CA LEU A 104 9.69 -39.35 -12.07
C LEU A 104 10.68 -38.75 -13.07
N SER A 105 11.66 -38.02 -12.53
CA SER A 105 12.75 -37.35 -13.24
C SER A 105 13.95 -38.27 -13.48
N GLY A 106 14.57 -38.19 -14.66
CA GLY A 106 15.97 -38.58 -14.88
C GLY A 106 16.29 -39.27 -16.20
N LYS A 107 17.48 -38.97 -16.75
CA LYS A 107 17.95 -39.43 -18.08
C LYS A 107 17.99 -40.97 -18.26
N LYS A 108 17.95 -41.75 -17.16
CA LYS A 108 17.85 -43.22 -17.17
C LYS A 108 16.94 -43.72 -16.04
N LEU A 109 15.64 -43.63 -16.26
CA LEU A 109 14.61 -44.14 -15.35
C LEU A 109 14.73 -45.67 -15.14
N LYS A 110 14.82 -46.09 -13.87
CA LYS A 110 14.89 -47.51 -13.48
C LYS A 110 13.50 -48.14 -13.49
N LEU A 111 13.36 -49.35 -14.06
CA LEU A 111 12.07 -50.08 -14.15
C LEU A 111 11.34 -50.17 -12.80
N ALA A 112 12.04 -50.55 -11.72
CA ALA A 112 11.44 -50.64 -10.38
C ALA A 112 10.91 -49.29 -9.86
N ALA A 113 11.49 -48.16 -10.28
CA ALA A 113 11.00 -46.83 -9.92
C ALA A 113 9.76 -46.44 -10.74
N MET A 114 9.71 -46.79 -12.03
CA MET A 114 8.51 -46.66 -12.87
C MET A 114 7.33 -47.46 -12.27
N VAL A 115 7.55 -48.74 -11.97
CA VAL A 115 6.53 -49.62 -11.38
C VAL A 115 6.06 -49.08 -10.03
N ASN A 116 6.97 -48.63 -9.17
CA ASN A 116 6.58 -48.10 -7.85
C ASN A 116 5.72 -46.82 -7.96
N ILE A 117 6.08 -45.85 -8.81
CA ILE A 117 5.27 -44.61 -8.93
C ILE A 117 3.92 -44.85 -9.64
N ILE A 118 3.84 -45.87 -10.52
CA ILE A 118 2.58 -46.29 -11.15
C ILE A 118 1.68 -47.07 -10.17
N LYS A 119 2.25 -47.76 -9.17
CA LYS A 119 1.48 -48.46 -8.12
C LYS A 119 1.09 -47.55 -6.93
N THR A 120 2.04 -46.72 -6.48
CA THR A 120 2.00 -45.98 -5.21
C THR A 120 1.84 -44.47 -5.48
N PRO A 121 0.68 -43.85 -5.18
CA PRO A 121 0.48 -42.43 -5.35
C PRO A 121 1.38 -41.58 -4.45
N ARG A 122 1.93 -40.51 -5.03
CA ARG A 122 2.67 -39.48 -4.31
C ARG A 122 1.81 -38.32 -3.89
N THR A 123 2.29 -37.62 -2.87
CA THR A 123 1.77 -36.37 -2.33
C THR A 123 2.77 -35.24 -2.56
N LEU A 124 2.38 -34.00 -2.26
CA LEU A 124 3.30 -32.86 -2.28
C LEU A 124 4.54 -33.07 -1.37
N LYS A 125 4.45 -33.89 -0.31
CA LYS A 125 5.59 -34.22 0.57
C LYS A 125 6.68 -35.00 -0.17
N ASP A 126 6.30 -35.85 -1.12
CA ASP A 126 7.22 -36.67 -1.94
C ASP A 126 7.92 -35.87 -3.06
N ILE A 127 7.46 -34.63 -3.31
CA ILE A 127 8.01 -33.68 -4.29
C ILE A 127 9.10 -32.78 -3.68
N GLY A 128 9.23 -32.70 -2.35
CA GLY A 128 10.15 -31.79 -1.65
C GLY A 128 11.63 -31.89 -2.05
N LYS A 129 12.02 -32.97 -2.74
CA LYS A 129 13.35 -33.16 -3.33
C LYS A 129 13.70 -32.21 -4.49
N PHE A 130 12.74 -31.45 -5.03
CA PHE A 130 12.89 -30.65 -6.26
C PHE A 130 13.13 -29.14 -6.01
N ASN A 131 13.29 -28.70 -4.76
CA ASN A 131 13.64 -27.32 -4.38
C ASN A 131 12.83 -26.21 -5.11
N ILE A 132 11.50 -26.37 -5.18
CA ILE A 132 10.61 -25.46 -5.91
C ILE A 132 10.47 -24.15 -5.13
N THR A 133 11.28 -23.14 -5.49
CA THR A 133 11.31 -21.81 -4.87
C THR A 133 10.22 -20.86 -5.37
N THR A 134 9.68 -21.10 -6.56
CA THR A 134 8.59 -20.31 -7.16
C THR A 134 7.62 -21.21 -7.91
N LEU A 135 6.32 -21.11 -7.60
CA LEU A 135 5.27 -21.63 -8.47
C LEU A 135 4.93 -20.56 -9.52
N PRO A 136 5.00 -20.86 -10.84
CA PRO A 136 4.70 -19.89 -11.87
C PRO A 136 3.21 -19.54 -11.86
N PHE A 137 2.87 -18.26 -11.65
CA PHE A 137 1.48 -17.80 -11.53
C PHE A 137 0.67 -17.93 -12.84
N THR A 138 1.37 -18.04 -13.97
CA THR A 138 0.84 -18.52 -15.26
C THR A 138 1.96 -19.25 -15.98
N TYR A 139 1.69 -20.41 -16.59
CA TYR A 139 2.61 -20.99 -17.56
C TYR A 139 2.60 -20.12 -18.83
N ARG A 140 3.78 -19.62 -19.21
CA ARG A 140 4.10 -19.19 -20.57
C ARG A 140 5.31 -20.01 -21.01
N PRO A 141 5.35 -20.55 -22.24
CA PRO A 141 6.56 -21.19 -22.76
C PRO A 141 7.74 -20.22 -22.73
N ASN A 142 8.90 -20.67 -22.25
CA ASN A 142 10.13 -19.90 -22.28
C ASN A 142 10.72 -19.94 -23.70
N GLU A 143 10.94 -18.78 -24.32
CA GLU A 143 11.42 -18.66 -25.71
C GLU A 143 12.81 -19.29 -25.93
N GLU A 144 13.60 -19.50 -24.86
CA GLU A 144 14.94 -20.10 -24.91
C GLU A 144 14.95 -21.64 -25.06
N GLU A 145 13.84 -22.33 -24.77
CA GLU A 145 13.77 -23.80 -24.93
C GLU A 145 13.42 -24.18 -26.38
N GLU A 146 12.52 -23.42 -27.04
CA GLU A 146 12.22 -23.60 -28.47
C GLU A 146 13.50 -23.49 -29.34
N GLU A 147 14.40 -22.56 -29.01
CA GLU A 147 15.69 -22.34 -29.67
C GLU A 147 16.62 -23.57 -29.65
N LYS A 148 16.46 -24.50 -28.70
CA LYS A 148 17.28 -25.73 -28.61
C LYS A 148 16.68 -26.87 -29.42
N GLU A 149 15.39 -27.16 -29.27
CA GLU A 149 14.73 -28.24 -30.02
C GLU A 149 14.73 -27.99 -31.55
N LEU A 150 14.66 -26.72 -31.98
CA LEU A 150 14.68 -26.34 -33.40
C LEU A 150 15.93 -26.82 -34.18
N LYS A 151 17.00 -27.26 -33.50
CA LYS A 151 18.32 -27.52 -34.11
C LYS A 151 18.55 -28.98 -34.52
N GLU A 152 17.86 -29.97 -33.94
CA GLU A 152 18.21 -31.40 -34.16
C GLU A 152 17.13 -32.26 -34.88
N GLY A 153 15.86 -31.84 -34.90
CA GLY A 153 14.77 -32.59 -35.54
C GLY A 153 14.81 -32.62 -37.09
N LYS A 154 14.99 -33.81 -37.68
CA LYS A 154 15.00 -34.03 -39.16
C LYS A 154 13.68 -34.65 -39.66
N GLY A 155 12.90 -33.93 -40.47
CA GLY A 155 11.77 -34.53 -41.18
C GLY A 155 10.89 -33.58 -42.01
N LEU A 156 10.52 -34.02 -43.22
CA LEU A 156 9.62 -33.47 -44.27
C LEU A 156 8.83 -32.15 -44.07
N LEU A 157 8.23 -31.86 -42.90
CA LEU A 157 7.35 -30.69 -42.67
C LEU A 157 8.00 -29.34 -43.06
N LYS A 158 9.34 -29.27 -43.01
CA LYS A 158 10.17 -28.11 -43.41
C LYS A 158 10.08 -27.73 -44.89
N ARG A 159 9.26 -28.40 -45.71
CA ARG A 159 8.94 -28.02 -47.11
C ARG A 159 7.50 -27.51 -47.34
N LEU A 160 6.54 -27.81 -46.46
CA LEU A 160 5.15 -27.37 -46.63
C LEU A 160 4.79 -26.16 -45.76
N PHE A 161 5.30 -26.10 -44.53
CA PHE A 161 5.09 -24.96 -43.62
C PHE A 161 6.26 -23.97 -43.65
N LYS A 162 7.00 -23.92 -44.77
CA LYS A 162 8.03 -22.90 -44.99
C LYS A 162 7.45 -21.64 -45.63
N ASP A 163 6.43 -21.07 -44.98
CA ASP A 163 6.30 -19.62 -44.97
C ASP A 163 5.73 -19.09 -43.64
N LYS A 164 6.60 -19.00 -42.61
CA LYS A 164 6.34 -18.22 -41.38
C LYS A 164 6.40 -16.70 -41.66
N SER A 165 5.90 -16.26 -42.82
CA SER A 165 5.88 -14.86 -43.27
C SER A 165 4.67 -14.11 -42.73
N GLN A 166 3.51 -14.76 -42.58
CA GLN A 166 2.28 -14.06 -42.21
C GLN A 166 2.20 -13.77 -40.71
N ASP A 167 2.24 -14.77 -39.83
CA ASP A 167 2.20 -14.56 -38.36
C ASP A 167 3.32 -13.65 -37.84
N LYS A 168 4.53 -13.81 -38.37
CA LYS A 168 5.67 -12.97 -37.95
C LYS A 168 5.56 -11.54 -38.46
N VAL A 169 4.88 -11.30 -39.58
CA VAL A 169 4.51 -9.94 -40.02
C VAL A 169 3.39 -9.34 -39.17
N ILE A 170 2.50 -10.13 -38.54
CA ILE A 170 1.52 -9.56 -37.60
C ILE A 170 2.20 -9.10 -36.31
N LYS A 171 2.87 -10.01 -35.58
CA LYS A 171 3.45 -9.67 -34.26
C LYS A 171 4.53 -8.58 -34.37
N THR A 172 5.49 -8.74 -35.29
CA THR A 172 6.61 -7.80 -35.47
C THR A 172 6.18 -6.48 -36.16
N ALA A 173 4.89 -6.29 -36.45
CA ALA A 173 4.34 -5.00 -36.90
C ALA A 173 3.17 -4.49 -36.04
N VAL A 174 3.00 -5.00 -34.82
CA VAL A 174 2.07 -4.46 -33.80
C VAL A 174 2.82 -3.96 -32.57
N GLU A 175 3.86 -4.67 -32.11
CA GLU A 175 4.68 -4.25 -30.96
C GLU A 175 5.25 -2.82 -31.04
N PRO A 176 5.66 -2.29 -32.21
CA PRO A 176 6.09 -0.89 -32.31
C PRO A 176 4.96 0.07 -31.95
N TYR A 177 3.77 -0.13 -32.51
CA TYR A 177 2.64 0.80 -32.37
C TYR A 177 1.96 0.74 -31.01
N GLU A 178 1.97 -0.41 -30.33
CA GLU A 178 1.45 -0.51 -28.96
C GLU A 178 2.38 0.23 -27.96
N LYS A 179 3.70 0.09 -28.11
CA LYS A 179 4.69 0.88 -27.37
C LYS A 179 4.65 2.36 -27.75
N GLU A 180 4.46 2.69 -29.03
CA GLU A 180 4.43 4.09 -29.47
C GLU A 180 3.12 4.81 -29.10
N ALA A 181 1.98 4.11 -29.07
CA ALA A 181 0.74 4.64 -28.51
C ALA A 181 0.91 4.97 -27.01
N GLN A 182 1.59 4.11 -26.25
CA GLN A 182 1.97 4.38 -24.85
C GLN A 182 2.95 5.56 -24.75
N ASN A 183 3.97 5.64 -25.61
CA ASN A 183 4.91 6.77 -25.64
C ASN A 183 4.22 8.09 -25.98
N LYS A 184 3.29 8.11 -26.95
CA LYS A 184 2.53 9.32 -27.33
C LYS A 184 1.49 9.69 -26.26
N GLU A 185 1.02 8.75 -25.46
CA GLU A 185 0.20 8.99 -24.26
C GLU A 185 1.03 9.54 -23.07
N ILE A 186 2.26 9.05 -22.89
CA ILE A 186 3.24 9.60 -21.95
C ILE A 186 3.65 11.03 -22.36
N LEU A 187 3.89 11.26 -23.65
CA LEU A 187 4.21 12.58 -24.20
C LEU A 187 3.06 13.56 -24.00
N LEU A 188 1.83 13.18 -24.35
CA LEU A 188 0.62 13.97 -24.10
C LEU A 188 0.52 14.35 -22.61
N ALA A 189 0.61 13.37 -21.71
CA ALA A 189 0.56 13.58 -20.26
C ALA A 189 1.74 14.41 -19.72
N ASN A 190 2.87 14.51 -20.44
CA ASN A 190 3.98 15.37 -20.06
C ASN A 190 3.81 16.80 -20.58
N THR A 191 3.29 16.98 -21.79
CA THR A 191 2.93 18.30 -22.36
C THR A 191 1.80 18.94 -21.57
N GLU A 192 0.80 18.16 -21.12
CA GLU A 192 -0.25 18.62 -20.19
C GLU A 192 0.33 19.12 -18.85
N LYS A 193 1.31 18.41 -18.27
CA LYS A 193 1.98 18.83 -17.03
C LYS A 193 2.74 20.14 -17.22
N GLU A 194 3.47 20.31 -18.32
CA GLU A 194 4.19 21.55 -18.61
C GLU A 194 3.21 22.71 -18.92
N ILE A 195 2.10 22.48 -19.64
CA ILE A 195 1.03 23.48 -19.81
C ILE A 195 0.44 23.91 -18.46
N ASN A 196 0.21 22.98 -17.52
CA ASN A 196 -0.30 23.31 -16.20
C ASN A 196 0.73 24.06 -15.35
N ARG A 197 2.01 23.66 -15.41
CA ARG A 197 3.13 24.39 -14.80
C ARG A 197 3.27 25.81 -15.36
N LEU A 198 3.06 26.00 -16.66
CA LEU A 198 3.04 27.32 -17.30
C LEU A 198 1.85 28.16 -16.83
N LYS A 199 0.65 27.58 -16.64
CA LYS A 199 -0.51 28.27 -16.04
C LYS A 199 -0.18 28.77 -14.63
N ASP A 200 0.45 27.95 -13.80
CA ASP A 200 0.82 28.34 -12.43
C ASP A 200 1.90 29.42 -12.41
N LEU A 201 2.94 29.31 -13.25
CA LEU A 201 3.99 30.33 -13.40
C LEU A 201 3.42 31.67 -13.89
N ILE A 202 2.52 31.65 -14.89
CA ILE A 202 1.83 32.86 -15.38
C ILE A 202 1.04 33.50 -14.22
N LYS A 203 0.26 32.72 -13.47
CA LYS A 203 -0.55 33.18 -12.35
C LYS A 203 0.30 33.76 -11.21
N GLU A 204 1.43 33.15 -10.88
CA GLU A 204 2.39 33.66 -9.90
C GLU A 204 2.97 35.02 -10.32
N LYS A 205 3.36 35.14 -11.59
CA LYS A 205 3.93 36.38 -12.16
C LYS A 205 2.87 37.48 -12.28
N GLU A 206 1.64 37.16 -12.67
CA GLU A 206 0.50 38.09 -12.70
C GLU A 206 0.15 38.62 -11.29
N ASN A 207 0.18 37.77 -10.26
CA ASN A 207 0.00 38.20 -8.87
C ASN A 207 1.12 39.18 -8.45
N LYS A 208 2.39 38.89 -8.80
CA LYS A 208 3.52 39.79 -8.52
C LYS A 208 3.41 41.12 -9.27
N ILE A 209 2.94 41.11 -10.52
CA ILE A 209 2.65 42.34 -11.30
C ILE A 209 1.54 43.16 -10.62
N LYS A 210 0.51 42.51 -10.09
CA LYS A 210 -0.56 43.18 -9.33
C LYS A 210 -0.03 43.82 -8.05
N GLU A 211 0.71 43.07 -7.24
CA GLU A 211 1.37 43.62 -6.04
C GLU A 211 2.29 44.80 -6.31
N LEU A 212 2.96 44.82 -7.47
CA LEU A 212 3.82 45.94 -7.88
C LEU A 212 3.01 47.17 -8.32
N LYS A 213 1.83 46.98 -8.93
CA LYS A 213 0.89 48.07 -9.25
C LYS A 213 0.34 48.72 -7.98
N ASP A 214 0.03 47.90 -6.98
CA ASP A 214 -0.49 48.36 -5.68
C ASP A 214 0.57 49.11 -4.82
N LYS A 215 1.88 48.99 -5.13
CA LYS A 215 3.01 49.54 -4.34
C LYS A 215 3.59 50.87 -4.85
N GLY A 216 3.19 51.35 -6.02
CA GLY A 216 3.45 52.73 -6.49
C GLY A 216 4.84 53.01 -7.09
N THR A 217 4.84 53.30 -8.40
CA THR A 217 5.79 54.13 -9.20
C THR A 217 7.32 53.89 -9.16
N THR A 218 7.90 53.17 -8.21
CA THR A 218 9.37 53.05 -8.07
C THR A 218 9.96 51.78 -8.74
N LEU A 219 9.12 50.87 -9.22
CA LEU A 219 9.51 49.54 -9.74
C LEU A 219 9.03 49.26 -11.17
N GLU A 220 8.77 50.31 -11.95
CA GLU A 220 8.17 50.22 -13.28
C GLU A 220 9.01 49.39 -14.28
N ALA A 221 10.35 49.45 -14.21
CA ALA A 221 11.24 48.61 -15.01
C ALA A 221 11.09 47.12 -14.68
N THR A 222 11.00 46.77 -13.39
CA THR A 222 10.77 45.39 -12.93
C THR A 222 9.39 44.89 -13.36
N LYS A 223 8.37 45.74 -13.27
CA LYS A 223 7.01 45.45 -13.75
C LYS A 223 7.00 45.14 -15.24
N ASN A 224 7.63 45.99 -16.06
CA ASN A 224 7.70 45.81 -17.52
C ASN A 224 8.45 44.53 -17.91
N SER A 225 9.51 44.16 -17.17
CA SER A 225 10.22 42.89 -17.36
C SER A 225 9.31 41.69 -17.07
N LEU A 226 8.54 41.72 -15.98
CA LEU A 226 7.59 40.67 -15.63
C LEU A 226 6.41 40.59 -16.61
N GLU A 227 5.90 41.73 -17.10
CA GLU A 227 4.84 41.76 -18.11
C GLU A 227 5.33 41.15 -19.45
N ASN A 228 6.57 41.39 -19.85
CA ASN A 228 7.21 40.73 -21.00
C ASN A 228 7.41 39.21 -20.79
N GLU A 229 7.84 38.78 -19.60
CA GLU A 229 7.91 37.35 -19.25
C GLU A 229 6.54 36.66 -19.35
N VAL A 230 5.48 37.30 -18.83
CA VAL A 230 4.11 36.77 -18.91
C VAL A 230 3.62 36.64 -20.34
N VAL A 231 3.94 37.60 -21.23
CA VAL A 231 3.64 37.50 -22.67
C VAL A 231 4.37 36.30 -23.28
N SER A 232 5.67 36.14 -23.03
CA SER A 232 6.46 35.01 -23.54
C SER A 232 5.90 33.64 -23.09
N LEU A 233 5.57 33.51 -21.80
CA LEU A 233 4.99 32.29 -21.23
C LEU A 233 3.60 31.98 -21.81
N LYS A 234 2.77 33.01 -22.07
CA LYS A 234 1.46 32.85 -22.73
C LYS A 234 1.60 32.37 -24.17
N THR A 235 2.54 32.94 -24.94
CA THR A 235 2.82 32.48 -26.32
C THR A 235 3.32 31.04 -26.33
N LYS A 236 4.22 30.64 -25.41
CA LYS A 236 4.65 29.24 -25.27
C LYS A 236 3.47 28.30 -24.93
N LYS A 237 2.60 28.70 -24.01
CA LYS A 237 1.39 27.95 -23.65
C LYS A 237 0.44 27.77 -24.85
N GLU A 238 0.16 28.84 -25.59
CA GLU A 238 -0.71 28.78 -26.77
C GLU A 238 -0.15 27.90 -27.91
N PHE A 239 1.17 27.80 -28.04
CA PHE A 239 1.81 26.88 -28.98
C PHE A 239 1.52 25.42 -28.57
N LEU A 240 1.83 25.05 -27.33
CA LEU A 240 1.64 23.70 -26.81
C LEU A 240 0.15 23.27 -26.79
N GLU A 241 -0.78 24.20 -26.53
CA GLU A 241 -2.23 23.90 -26.58
C GLU A 241 -2.72 23.63 -28.02
N LYS A 242 -2.11 24.24 -29.05
CA LYS A 242 -2.39 23.92 -30.47
C LYS A 242 -1.75 22.60 -30.90
N GLU A 243 -0.59 22.27 -30.32
CA GLU A 243 0.14 21.03 -30.57
C GLU A 243 -0.59 19.81 -30.01
N ILE A 244 -1.15 19.90 -28.79
CA ILE A 244 -2.05 18.87 -28.23
C ILE A 244 -3.24 18.61 -29.14
N GLN A 245 -3.98 19.65 -29.55
CA GLN A 245 -5.17 19.49 -30.41
C GLN A 245 -4.87 18.82 -31.76
N LYS A 246 -3.64 18.97 -32.28
CA LYS A 246 -3.16 18.25 -33.46
C LYS A 246 -2.89 16.78 -33.13
N LEU A 247 -2.12 16.51 -32.08
CA LEU A 247 -1.76 15.15 -31.63
C LEU A 247 -2.98 14.29 -31.28
N GLU A 248 -3.98 14.84 -30.60
CA GLU A 248 -5.24 14.15 -30.26
C GLU A 248 -6.01 13.73 -31.53
N LYS A 249 -6.11 14.63 -32.51
CA LYS A 249 -6.80 14.40 -33.78
C LYS A 249 -6.10 13.35 -34.64
N ASP A 250 -4.78 13.38 -34.68
CA ASP A 250 -3.98 12.41 -35.43
C ASP A 250 -3.98 11.03 -34.74
N LYS A 251 -3.92 10.97 -33.39
CA LYS A 251 -4.12 9.75 -32.59
C LYS A 251 -5.48 9.09 -32.87
N ALA A 252 -6.56 9.88 -32.89
CA ALA A 252 -7.92 9.38 -33.15
C ALA A 252 -8.10 8.83 -34.58
N ASN A 253 -7.58 9.54 -35.59
CA ASN A 253 -7.63 9.06 -36.98
C ASN A 253 -6.84 7.75 -37.16
N TYR A 254 -5.66 7.65 -36.54
CA TYR A 254 -4.82 6.46 -36.64
C TYR A 254 -5.46 5.22 -36.00
N TRP A 255 -6.00 5.35 -34.77
CA TRP A 255 -6.66 4.25 -34.06
C TRP A 255 -7.85 3.66 -34.84
N ASN A 256 -8.68 4.53 -35.44
CA ASN A 256 -9.83 4.10 -36.25
C ASN A 256 -9.41 3.34 -37.52
N LEU A 257 -8.34 3.78 -38.19
CA LEU A 257 -7.78 3.08 -39.35
C LEU A 257 -7.11 1.75 -38.97
N TYR A 258 -6.51 1.67 -37.77
CA TYR A 258 -5.88 0.45 -37.25
C TYR A 258 -6.91 -0.65 -36.96
N ILE A 259 -7.96 -0.37 -36.18
CA ILE A 259 -9.06 -1.33 -35.93
C ILE A 259 -9.63 -1.84 -37.27
N ALA A 260 -10.02 -0.92 -38.15
CA ALA A 260 -10.71 -1.25 -39.40
C ALA A 260 -9.90 -2.13 -40.37
N ASN A 261 -8.57 -2.19 -40.25
CA ASN A 261 -7.73 -3.10 -41.03
C ASN A 261 -7.34 -4.38 -40.26
N LYS A 262 -7.29 -4.33 -38.92
CA LYS A 262 -7.10 -5.51 -38.06
C LYS A 262 -8.27 -6.48 -38.19
N ASP A 263 -9.50 -5.97 -38.02
CA ASP A 263 -10.70 -6.82 -38.01
C ASP A 263 -10.95 -7.43 -39.39
N LYS A 264 -10.75 -6.63 -40.46
CA LYS A 264 -10.83 -7.07 -41.86
C LYS A 264 -9.79 -8.14 -42.23
N LYS A 265 -8.68 -8.22 -41.49
CA LYS A 265 -7.65 -9.25 -41.68
C LYS A 265 -8.04 -10.55 -40.98
N VAL A 266 -8.50 -10.47 -39.72
CA VAL A 266 -9.00 -11.64 -38.96
C VAL A 266 -10.19 -12.30 -39.68
N GLU A 267 -11.11 -11.50 -40.23
CA GLU A 267 -12.24 -11.97 -41.05
C GLU A 267 -11.78 -12.83 -42.24
N LEU A 268 -10.76 -12.38 -42.99
CA LEU A 268 -10.20 -13.11 -44.13
C LEU A 268 -9.41 -14.36 -43.70
N GLU A 269 -8.66 -14.28 -42.59
CA GLU A 269 -7.89 -15.41 -42.05
C GLU A 269 -8.82 -16.53 -41.54
N GLN A 270 -9.95 -16.18 -40.93
CA GLN A 270 -10.99 -17.13 -40.52
C GLN A 270 -11.67 -17.80 -41.72
N GLU A 271 -11.99 -17.07 -42.79
CA GLU A 271 -12.58 -17.68 -43.99
C GLU A 271 -11.58 -18.60 -44.72
N LEU A 272 -10.31 -18.21 -44.79
CA LEU A 272 -9.24 -19.02 -45.40
C LEU A 272 -8.99 -20.31 -44.58
N LEU A 273 -9.05 -20.24 -43.25
CA LEU A 273 -9.00 -21.41 -42.38
C LEU A 273 -10.20 -22.34 -42.60
N LYS A 274 -11.42 -21.78 -42.69
CA LYS A 274 -12.64 -22.55 -42.96
C LYS A 274 -12.55 -23.30 -44.30
N ARG A 275 -12.15 -22.61 -45.38
CA ARG A 275 -12.03 -23.22 -46.72
C ARG A 275 -10.97 -24.33 -46.77
N ARG A 276 -9.92 -24.27 -45.91
CA ARG A 276 -8.95 -25.37 -45.76
C ARG A 276 -9.56 -26.60 -45.10
N ALA A 277 -10.30 -26.43 -44.02
CA ALA A 277 -10.99 -27.54 -43.35
C ALA A 277 -12.01 -28.23 -44.28
N GLU A 278 -12.74 -27.46 -45.10
CA GLU A 278 -13.63 -28.01 -46.14
C GLU A 278 -12.88 -28.85 -47.19
N VAL A 279 -11.64 -28.50 -47.54
CA VAL A 279 -10.81 -29.29 -48.47
C VAL A 279 -10.27 -30.56 -47.80
N GLU A 280 -9.79 -30.47 -46.55
CA GLU A 280 -9.33 -31.66 -45.80
C GLU A 280 -10.46 -32.70 -45.61
N GLU A 281 -11.70 -32.26 -45.38
CA GLU A 281 -12.87 -33.16 -45.30
C GLU A 281 -13.19 -33.84 -46.64
N LEU A 282 -13.02 -33.15 -47.76
CA LEU A 282 -13.20 -33.71 -49.10
C LEU A 282 -12.07 -34.69 -49.47
N GLU A 283 -10.81 -34.35 -49.16
CA GLU A 283 -9.66 -35.25 -49.35
C GLU A 283 -9.79 -36.52 -48.49
N PHE A 284 -10.33 -36.42 -47.27
CA PHE A 284 -10.61 -37.57 -46.41
C PHE A 284 -11.66 -38.51 -47.05
N LYS A 285 -12.77 -37.98 -47.57
CA LYS A 285 -13.81 -38.78 -48.26
C LYS A 285 -13.25 -39.45 -49.52
N ILE A 286 -12.47 -38.72 -50.33
CA ILE A 286 -11.75 -39.26 -51.49
C ILE A 286 -10.82 -40.43 -51.08
N LYS A 287 -10.21 -40.35 -49.89
CA LYS A 287 -9.37 -41.42 -49.35
C LYS A 287 -10.17 -42.65 -48.91
N GLU A 288 -11.27 -42.48 -48.16
CA GLU A 288 -12.13 -43.61 -47.76
C GLU A 288 -12.68 -44.37 -48.98
N LEU A 289 -13.09 -43.65 -50.03
CA LEU A 289 -13.51 -44.25 -51.30
C LEU A 289 -12.37 -45.07 -51.95
N LYS A 290 -11.12 -44.58 -51.92
CA LYS A 290 -9.93 -45.27 -52.45
C LYS A 290 -9.49 -46.49 -51.64
N GLU A 291 -9.89 -46.60 -50.37
CA GLU A 291 -9.59 -47.75 -49.49
C GLU A 291 -10.76 -48.77 -49.44
N SER A 292 -11.92 -48.44 -50.01
CA SER A 292 -13.08 -49.35 -50.10
C SER A 292 -12.87 -50.52 -51.08
N SER A 293 -13.34 -51.72 -50.70
CA SER A 293 -13.16 -52.97 -51.48
C SER A 293 -14.51 -53.58 -51.85
N ILE A 294 -15.02 -53.25 -53.04
CA ILE A 294 -16.38 -53.61 -53.52
C ILE A 294 -16.31 -54.02 -55.01
N SER A 295 -17.41 -54.56 -55.55
CA SER A 295 -17.50 -55.18 -56.89
C SER A 295 -17.34 -54.20 -58.06
N GLU A 296 -16.98 -54.74 -59.23
CA GLU A 296 -16.78 -54.02 -60.49
C GLU A 296 -17.96 -53.14 -60.96
N GLU A 297 -19.22 -53.43 -60.59
CA GLU A 297 -20.38 -52.60 -60.96
C GLU A 297 -20.53 -51.35 -60.07
N ASP A 298 -20.14 -51.42 -58.80
CA ASP A 298 -20.16 -50.28 -57.88
C ASP A 298 -18.98 -49.33 -58.15
N LYS A 299 -17.84 -49.92 -58.53
CA LYS A 299 -16.59 -49.24 -58.89
C LYS A 299 -16.81 -48.06 -59.83
N ILE A 300 -17.58 -48.23 -60.90
CA ILE A 300 -17.85 -47.18 -61.91
C ILE A 300 -18.59 -45.97 -61.30
N LYS A 301 -19.49 -46.19 -60.33
CA LYS A 301 -20.19 -45.09 -59.64
C LYS A 301 -19.24 -44.35 -58.70
N LEU A 302 -18.45 -45.09 -57.92
CA LEU A 302 -17.48 -44.51 -56.99
C LEU A 302 -16.34 -43.77 -57.71
N GLU A 303 -15.95 -44.19 -58.91
CA GLU A 303 -15.03 -43.42 -59.75
C GLU A 303 -15.65 -42.12 -60.27
N ALA A 304 -16.92 -42.13 -60.70
CA ALA A 304 -17.61 -40.90 -61.10
C ALA A 304 -17.81 -39.91 -59.94
N GLU A 305 -18.07 -40.43 -58.73
CA GLU A 305 -18.20 -39.62 -57.50
C GLU A 305 -16.84 -39.08 -57.04
N ARG A 306 -15.77 -39.89 -57.09
CA ARG A 306 -14.38 -39.44 -56.89
C ARG A 306 -14.00 -38.32 -57.84
N ASP A 307 -14.24 -38.49 -59.15
CA ASP A 307 -13.83 -37.53 -60.18
C ASP A 307 -14.62 -36.20 -60.05
N PHE A 308 -15.84 -36.24 -59.52
CA PHE A 308 -16.59 -35.05 -59.13
C PHE A 308 -15.96 -34.34 -57.91
N LEU A 309 -15.62 -35.08 -56.86
CA LEU A 309 -15.00 -34.53 -55.64
C LEU A 309 -13.60 -33.97 -55.91
N GLU A 310 -12.78 -34.63 -56.73
CA GLU A 310 -11.46 -34.13 -57.14
C GLU A 310 -11.57 -32.83 -57.96
N LYS A 311 -12.68 -32.62 -58.68
CA LYS A 311 -12.99 -31.35 -59.36
C LYS A 311 -13.42 -30.25 -58.38
N GLU A 312 -14.26 -30.54 -57.38
CA GLU A 312 -14.65 -29.57 -56.34
C GLU A 312 -13.43 -29.11 -55.52
N VAL A 313 -12.56 -30.05 -55.11
CA VAL A 313 -11.30 -29.75 -54.41
C VAL A 313 -10.43 -28.80 -55.26
N LYS A 314 -10.31 -29.05 -56.57
CA LYS A 314 -9.53 -28.18 -57.47
C LYS A 314 -10.09 -26.75 -57.52
N GLU A 315 -11.40 -26.59 -57.66
CA GLU A 315 -12.06 -25.28 -57.71
C GLU A 315 -11.91 -24.52 -56.37
N LYS A 316 -11.98 -25.22 -55.23
CA LYS A 316 -11.70 -24.62 -53.91
C LYS A 316 -10.23 -24.22 -53.73
N ILE A 317 -9.28 -25.00 -54.25
CA ILE A 317 -7.83 -24.67 -54.22
C ILE A 317 -7.54 -23.43 -55.06
N GLU A 318 -8.13 -23.30 -56.26
CA GLU A 318 -7.95 -22.12 -57.12
C GLU A 318 -8.47 -20.84 -56.42
N GLY A 319 -9.63 -20.90 -55.75
CA GLY A 319 -10.15 -19.80 -54.94
C GLY A 319 -9.36 -19.50 -53.65
N ILE A 320 -8.57 -20.44 -53.13
CA ILE A 320 -7.61 -20.18 -52.03
C ILE A 320 -6.38 -19.42 -52.55
N GLU A 321 -5.95 -19.64 -53.79
CA GLU A 321 -4.82 -18.92 -54.37
C GLU A 321 -5.15 -17.45 -54.65
N GLU A 322 -6.35 -17.16 -55.15
CA GLU A 322 -6.85 -15.77 -55.30
C GLU A 322 -6.87 -15.02 -53.96
N LEU A 323 -7.33 -15.68 -52.88
CA LEU A 323 -7.33 -15.10 -51.53
C LEU A 323 -5.92 -14.79 -51.01
N LYS A 324 -4.92 -15.65 -51.28
CA LYS A 324 -3.51 -15.36 -50.92
C LYS A 324 -3.01 -14.10 -51.61
N VAL A 325 -3.28 -13.94 -52.91
CA VAL A 325 -2.84 -12.75 -53.67
C VAL A 325 -3.42 -11.47 -53.07
N ALA A 326 -4.72 -11.47 -52.73
CA ALA A 326 -5.36 -10.34 -52.08
C ALA A 326 -4.75 -10.00 -50.70
N VAL A 327 -4.40 -11.02 -49.90
CA VAL A 327 -3.69 -10.84 -48.61
C VAL A 327 -2.28 -10.28 -48.80
N GLU A 328 -1.56 -10.72 -49.83
CA GLU A 328 -0.20 -10.25 -50.12
C GLU A 328 -0.19 -8.79 -50.63
N GLU A 329 -1.14 -8.39 -51.49
CA GLU A 329 -1.31 -6.99 -51.91
C GLU A 329 -1.63 -6.06 -50.72
N LYS A 330 -2.53 -6.50 -49.83
CA LYS A 330 -2.84 -5.77 -48.59
C LYS A 330 -1.61 -5.61 -47.70
N SER A 331 -0.82 -6.67 -47.56
CA SER A 331 0.43 -6.67 -46.78
C SER A 331 1.48 -5.72 -47.36
N LYS A 332 1.65 -5.71 -48.69
CA LYS A 332 2.53 -4.74 -49.40
C LYS A 332 2.07 -3.29 -49.21
N LYS A 333 0.76 -3.03 -49.22
CA LYS A 333 0.20 -1.69 -48.97
C LYS A 333 0.42 -1.22 -47.52
N PHE A 334 0.30 -2.14 -46.56
CA PHE A 334 0.57 -1.89 -45.14
C PHE A 334 2.06 -1.55 -44.88
N GLU A 335 2.99 -2.34 -45.42
CA GLU A 335 4.44 -2.07 -45.31
C GLU A 335 4.88 -0.74 -45.96
N LYS A 336 4.18 -0.28 -47.02
CA LYS A 336 4.42 1.06 -47.61
C LYS A 336 4.01 2.18 -46.63
N LEU A 337 2.83 2.07 -46.03
CA LEU A 337 2.33 3.03 -45.03
C LEU A 337 3.22 3.09 -43.78
N LYS A 338 3.75 1.94 -43.35
CA LYS A 338 4.72 1.84 -42.25
C LYS A 338 6.00 2.64 -42.52
N ARG A 339 6.60 2.53 -43.72
CA ARG A 339 7.81 3.33 -44.06
C ARG A 339 7.54 4.82 -44.18
N GLU A 340 6.37 5.20 -44.68
CA GLU A 340 5.92 6.61 -44.71
C GLU A 340 5.65 7.19 -43.31
N TYR A 341 5.50 6.33 -42.31
CA TYR A 341 5.40 6.70 -40.88
C TYR A 341 6.79 6.75 -40.22
N GLU A 342 7.60 5.70 -40.41
CA GLU A 342 8.99 5.62 -39.92
C GLU A 342 9.84 6.83 -40.38
N SER A 343 9.66 7.28 -41.63
CA SER A 343 10.35 8.46 -42.17
C SER A 343 9.92 9.80 -41.57
N LYS A 344 8.77 9.87 -40.89
CA LYS A 344 8.33 11.08 -40.16
C LYS A 344 8.74 11.02 -38.70
N LEU A 345 8.83 9.81 -38.14
CA LEU A 345 9.34 9.59 -36.79
C LEU A 345 10.78 10.11 -36.63
N SER A 346 11.62 10.00 -37.67
CA SER A 346 12.96 10.60 -37.66
C SER A 346 12.95 12.14 -37.67
N GLU A 347 11.96 12.78 -38.30
CA GLU A 347 11.79 14.24 -38.26
C GLU A 347 11.30 14.71 -36.88
N GLU A 348 10.53 13.90 -36.13
CA GLU A 348 10.15 14.18 -34.75
C GLU A 348 11.35 14.05 -33.77
N VAL A 349 12.30 13.13 -34.02
CA VAL A 349 13.48 12.91 -33.14
C VAL A 349 14.48 14.07 -33.18
N GLU A 350 14.69 14.73 -34.33
CA GLU A 350 15.57 15.91 -34.40
C GLU A 350 15.04 17.10 -33.56
N VAL A 351 13.72 17.16 -33.31
CA VAL A 351 13.10 18.17 -32.45
C VAL A 351 13.39 17.91 -30.97
N ASP A 352 13.37 16.65 -30.53
CA ASP A 352 13.68 16.26 -29.15
C ASP A 352 15.16 16.58 -28.80
N GLU A 353 16.08 16.35 -29.74
CA GLU A 353 17.47 16.80 -29.64
C GLU A 353 17.62 18.33 -29.52
N GLY A 354 16.68 19.10 -30.06
CA GLY A 354 16.60 20.55 -29.88
C GLY A 354 16.10 20.94 -28.48
N LEU A 355 15.10 20.23 -27.97
CA LEU A 355 14.56 20.43 -26.62
C LEU A 355 15.57 20.11 -25.52
N GLU A 356 16.41 19.08 -25.70
CA GLU A 356 17.46 18.74 -24.73
C GLU A 356 18.55 19.82 -24.65
N LYS A 357 18.95 20.42 -25.78
CA LYS A 357 19.88 21.56 -25.79
C LYS A 357 19.31 22.79 -25.05
N VAL A 358 18.02 23.07 -25.22
CA VAL A 358 17.32 24.14 -24.47
C VAL A 358 17.19 23.82 -22.97
N ARG A 359 17.02 22.54 -22.62
CA ARG A 359 16.99 22.07 -21.23
C ARG A 359 18.34 22.32 -20.53
N ASP A 360 19.45 22.08 -21.21
CA ASP A 360 20.79 22.34 -20.69
C ASP A 360 21.13 23.83 -20.52
N GLU A 361 20.62 24.70 -21.39
CA GLU A 361 20.69 26.15 -21.18
C GLU A 361 19.86 26.59 -19.98
N LEU A 362 18.65 26.04 -19.82
CA LEU A 362 17.79 26.32 -18.66
C LEU A 362 18.42 25.84 -17.35
N ASN A 363 19.08 24.67 -17.35
CA ASN A 363 19.82 24.14 -16.19
C ASN A 363 20.94 25.11 -15.76
N LYS A 364 21.74 25.63 -16.71
CA LYS A 364 22.80 26.61 -16.44
C LYS A 364 22.27 27.91 -15.84
N ILE A 365 21.10 28.38 -16.29
CA ILE A 365 20.42 29.56 -15.74
C ILE A 365 19.93 29.29 -14.30
N ILE A 366 19.42 28.09 -14.02
CA ILE A 366 19.00 27.67 -12.68
C ILE A 366 20.21 27.61 -11.72
N GLU A 367 21.33 27.00 -12.14
CA GLU A 367 22.56 26.98 -11.33
C GLU A 367 23.11 28.38 -11.01
N ALA A 368 23.06 29.30 -11.98
CA ALA A 368 23.45 30.69 -11.77
C ALA A 368 22.55 31.38 -10.73
N LYS A 369 21.23 31.15 -10.79
CA LYS A 369 20.27 31.70 -9.82
C LYS A 369 20.32 31.06 -8.44
N ILE A 370 20.79 29.81 -8.33
CA ILE A 370 21.10 29.19 -7.03
C ILE A 370 22.29 29.89 -6.38
N LYS A 371 23.39 30.11 -7.12
CA LYS A 371 24.58 30.82 -6.61
C LYS A 371 24.26 32.25 -6.14
N GLU A 372 23.49 32.98 -6.93
CA GLU A 372 23.01 34.34 -6.58
C GLU A 372 22.16 34.35 -5.29
N LYS A 373 21.38 33.28 -5.05
CA LYS A 373 20.63 33.11 -3.79
C LYS A 373 21.55 32.77 -2.61
N ASP A 374 22.54 31.90 -2.80
CA ASP A 374 23.45 31.47 -1.74
C ASP A 374 24.38 32.61 -1.28
N GLU A 375 24.81 33.48 -2.21
CA GLU A 375 25.48 34.75 -1.90
C GLU A 375 24.57 35.70 -1.10
N LEU A 376 23.27 35.75 -1.40
CA LEU A 376 22.29 36.57 -0.68
C LEU A 376 22.06 36.05 0.76
N ASP A 377 21.90 34.74 0.93
CA ASP A 377 21.74 34.10 2.25
C ASP A 377 23.00 34.26 3.12
N SER A 378 24.20 34.20 2.52
CA SER A 378 25.47 34.51 3.18
C SER A 378 25.51 35.96 3.69
N ASN A 379 25.10 36.91 2.86
CA ASN A 379 24.98 38.32 3.27
C ASN A 379 23.94 38.53 4.39
N PHE A 380 22.82 37.81 4.38
CA PHE A 380 21.85 37.84 5.48
C PHE A 380 22.41 37.23 6.78
N LYS A 381 23.25 36.19 6.70
CA LYS A 381 23.94 35.62 7.87
C LYS A 381 24.89 36.65 8.50
N ASN A 382 25.74 37.29 7.69
CA ASN A 382 26.68 38.31 8.16
C ASN A 382 25.95 39.46 8.88
N LYS A 383 24.83 39.95 8.32
CA LYS A 383 24.02 41.00 8.96
C LYS A 383 23.33 40.57 10.25
N ARG A 384 23.03 39.28 10.44
CA ARG A 384 22.56 38.77 11.75
C ARG A 384 23.68 38.79 12.79
N GLU A 385 24.90 38.45 12.40
CA GLU A 385 26.07 38.49 13.28
C GLU A 385 26.49 39.93 13.65
N GLU A 386 26.24 40.91 12.78
CA GLU A 386 26.34 42.34 13.12
C GLU A 386 25.25 42.78 14.11
N ILE A 387 24.00 42.38 13.89
CA ILE A 387 22.87 42.70 14.79
C ILE A 387 23.08 42.13 16.20
N GLU A 388 23.64 40.92 16.33
CA GLU A 388 23.87 40.32 17.65
C GLU A 388 24.93 41.07 18.45
N LYS A 389 26.04 41.49 17.83
CA LYS A 389 27.06 42.34 18.47
C LYS A 389 26.50 43.67 18.94
N ILE A 390 25.60 44.27 18.15
CA ILE A 390 24.91 45.52 18.53
C ILE A 390 24.03 45.31 19.76
N LYS A 391 23.39 44.14 19.93
CA LYS A 391 22.67 43.81 21.18
C LYS A 391 23.62 43.68 22.37
N GLU A 392 24.74 42.98 22.19
CA GLU A 392 25.76 42.81 23.25
C GLU A 392 26.31 44.17 23.73
N GLU A 393 26.54 45.11 22.81
CA GLU A 393 26.92 46.49 23.17
C GLU A 393 25.79 47.25 23.89
N ILE A 394 24.53 47.12 23.46
CA ILE A 394 23.37 47.75 24.11
C ILE A 394 23.15 47.19 25.53
N GLU A 395 23.24 45.88 25.72
CA GLU A 395 23.09 45.22 27.02
C GLU A 395 24.20 45.65 27.98
N LYS A 396 25.45 45.70 27.49
CA LYS A 396 26.59 46.23 28.25
C LYS A 396 26.38 47.70 28.64
N LEU A 397 26.02 48.57 27.70
CA LEU A 397 25.73 49.98 27.98
C LEU A 397 24.60 50.16 29.00
N GLY A 398 23.60 49.27 29.00
CA GLY A 398 22.55 49.21 30.01
C GLY A 398 23.09 48.85 31.41
N SER A 399 24.05 47.93 31.49
CA SER A 399 24.71 47.57 32.74
C SER A 399 25.62 48.69 33.28
N ASP A 400 26.37 49.37 32.40
CA ASP A 400 27.22 50.51 32.75
C ASP A 400 26.36 51.69 33.28
N LEU A 401 25.22 51.98 32.62
CA LEU A 401 24.23 52.97 33.09
C LEU A 401 23.66 52.65 34.48
N LYS A 402 23.39 51.37 34.75
CA LYS A 402 22.87 50.95 36.06
C LYS A 402 23.91 51.14 37.17
N SER A 403 25.16 50.76 36.93
CA SER A 403 26.26 50.99 37.88
C SER A 403 26.49 52.49 38.14
N MET A 404 26.32 53.33 37.11
CA MET A 404 26.49 54.78 37.23
C MET A 404 25.36 55.45 38.04
N ASN A 405 24.12 54.96 37.92
CA ASN A 405 23.03 55.39 38.80
C ASN A 405 23.26 54.94 40.25
N GLU A 406 23.69 53.69 40.47
CA GLU A 406 23.99 53.20 41.82
C GLU A 406 25.12 54.02 42.48
N GLU A 407 26.14 54.44 41.73
CA GLU A 407 27.18 55.36 42.22
C GLU A 407 26.64 56.77 42.50
N TYR A 408 25.71 57.28 41.67
CA TYR A 408 25.05 58.58 41.88
C TYR A 408 24.20 58.60 43.16
N ASP A 409 23.41 57.56 43.41
CA ASP A 409 22.57 57.44 44.60
C ASP A 409 23.42 57.38 45.88
N ASN A 410 24.52 56.60 45.88
CA ASN A 410 25.50 56.58 46.97
C ASN A 410 26.12 57.97 47.24
N LEU A 411 26.37 58.77 46.19
CA LEU A 411 26.87 60.14 46.33
C LEU A 411 25.80 61.12 46.84
N ALA A 412 24.52 60.88 46.54
CA ALA A 412 23.41 61.65 47.07
C ALA A 412 23.21 61.39 48.58
N ASP A 413 23.25 60.14 49.02
CA ASP A 413 23.25 59.78 50.44
C ASP A 413 24.43 60.40 51.18
N LYS A 414 25.64 60.33 50.60
CA LYS A 414 26.85 60.92 51.19
C LYS A 414 26.78 62.44 51.33
N ARG A 415 26.14 63.13 50.39
CA ARG A 415 25.84 64.58 50.47
C ARG A 415 24.94 64.89 51.66
N ASP A 416 23.92 64.06 51.90
CA ASP A 416 22.91 64.33 52.92
C ASP A 416 23.39 63.98 54.34
N GLU A 417 24.26 62.97 54.50
CA GLU A 417 25.05 62.78 55.72
C GLU A 417 25.87 64.02 56.07
N LEU A 418 26.62 64.57 55.10
CA LEU A 418 27.48 65.75 55.30
C LEU A 418 26.68 67.02 55.60
N LEU A 419 25.47 67.16 55.04
CA LEU A 419 24.54 68.24 55.38
C LEU A 419 24.04 68.11 56.83
N ALA A 420 23.72 66.90 57.29
CA ALA A 420 23.29 66.66 58.67
C ALA A 420 24.44 66.90 59.67
N GLU A 421 25.67 66.47 59.36
CA GLU A 421 26.85 66.76 60.18
C GLU A 421 27.16 68.26 60.24
N LYS A 422 27.08 68.97 59.11
CA LYS A 422 27.22 70.43 59.06
C LYS A 422 26.20 71.13 59.97
N MET A 423 24.91 70.79 59.90
CA MET A 423 23.89 71.38 60.78
C MET A 423 24.17 71.11 62.27
N LYS A 424 24.71 69.94 62.60
CA LYS A 424 25.12 69.57 63.97
C LYS A 424 26.30 70.41 64.45
N LEU A 425 27.29 70.67 63.59
CA LEU A 425 28.42 71.57 63.87
C LEU A 425 27.97 73.02 64.05
N GLU A 426 27.11 73.54 63.16
CA GLU A 426 26.54 74.89 63.26
C GLU A 426 25.77 75.08 64.59
N LYS A 427 24.98 74.09 65.01
CA LYS A 427 24.31 74.08 66.31
C LYS A 427 25.27 74.04 67.50
N ASN A 428 26.36 73.28 67.41
CA ASN A 428 27.38 73.24 68.46
C ASN A 428 28.12 74.58 68.60
N ILE A 429 28.45 75.24 67.47
CA ILE A 429 29.05 76.59 67.46
C ILE A 429 28.11 77.61 68.11
N LEU A 430 26.81 77.55 67.81
CA LEU A 430 25.80 78.41 68.43
C LEU A 430 25.73 78.20 69.95
N ASN A 431 25.69 76.96 70.42
CA ASN A 431 25.70 76.64 71.85
C ASN A 431 26.97 77.20 72.55
N LEU A 432 28.15 76.97 71.97
CA LEU A 432 29.43 77.48 72.50
C LEU A 432 29.44 79.02 72.57
N SER A 433 28.87 79.72 71.59
CA SER A 433 28.76 81.19 71.64
C SER A 433 27.89 81.66 72.82
N PHE A 434 26.81 80.94 73.12
CA PHE A 434 25.93 81.19 74.26
C PHE A 434 26.62 80.93 75.61
N GLU A 435 27.44 79.88 75.69
CA GLU A 435 28.24 79.57 76.88
C GLU A 435 29.34 80.62 77.12
N ILE A 436 30.00 81.10 76.06
CA ILE A 436 30.99 82.18 76.14
C ILE A 436 30.34 83.49 76.62
N GLU A 437 29.17 83.87 76.09
CA GLU A 437 28.45 85.08 76.53
C GLU A 437 28.03 84.96 78.01
N ARG A 438 27.57 83.78 78.43
CA ARG A 438 27.23 83.51 79.83
C ARG A 438 28.45 83.52 80.75
N ALA A 439 29.59 83.02 80.30
CA ALA A 439 30.85 83.07 81.04
C ALA A 439 31.36 84.52 81.19
N ALA A 440 31.25 85.34 80.15
CA ALA A 440 31.58 86.76 80.21
C ALA A 440 30.73 87.50 81.26
N LYS A 441 29.40 87.33 81.23
CA LYS A 441 28.48 87.90 82.24
C LYS A 441 28.73 87.36 83.65
N ASN A 442 29.13 86.10 83.80
CA ASN A 442 29.53 85.58 85.11
C ASN A 442 30.83 86.22 85.62
N ASN A 443 31.82 86.45 84.76
CA ASN A 443 33.06 87.12 85.14
C ASN A 443 32.84 88.60 85.49
N GLU A 444 31.96 89.30 84.77
CA GLU A 444 31.53 90.68 85.09
C GLU A 444 30.85 90.74 86.47
N ASN A 445 29.90 89.84 86.73
CA ASN A 445 29.26 89.72 88.05
C ASN A 445 30.25 89.34 89.17
N LEU A 446 31.25 88.50 88.88
CA LEU A 446 32.32 88.17 89.83
C LEU A 446 33.24 89.36 90.09
N LEU A 447 33.53 90.20 89.10
CA LEU A 447 34.31 91.44 89.29
C LEU A 447 33.59 92.39 90.24
N ASN A 448 32.32 92.70 89.93
CA ASN A 448 31.45 93.55 90.76
C ASN A 448 31.31 92.98 92.18
N LYS A 449 31.24 91.65 92.31
CA LYS A 449 31.22 90.99 93.61
C LYS A 449 32.55 91.10 94.35
N VAL A 450 33.70 90.92 93.70
CA VAL A 450 35.02 91.08 94.32
C VAL A 450 35.25 92.51 94.83
N GLU A 451 34.77 93.54 94.11
CA GLU A 451 34.77 94.91 94.64
C GLU A 451 33.93 95.02 95.92
N SER A 452 32.70 94.46 95.92
CA SER A 452 31.83 94.46 97.10
C SER A 452 32.39 93.63 98.28
N ASP A 453 33.02 92.49 98.00
CA ASP A 453 33.62 91.61 99.00
C ASP A 453 34.92 92.23 99.56
N THR A 454 35.62 93.07 98.79
CA THR A 454 36.78 93.85 99.26
C THR A 454 36.34 94.93 100.25
N ILE A 455 35.30 95.70 99.91
CA ILE A 455 34.66 96.67 100.83
C ILE A 455 34.11 95.94 102.08
N THR A 456 33.60 94.72 101.92
CA THR A 456 33.10 93.91 103.03
C THR A 456 34.24 93.37 103.89
N LEU A 457 35.39 93.00 103.32
CA LEU A 457 36.59 92.56 104.06
C LEU A 457 37.21 93.68 104.89
N GLU A 458 37.26 94.93 104.41
CA GLU A 458 37.68 96.08 105.23
C GLU A 458 36.78 96.30 106.46
N ASN A 459 35.52 95.88 106.40
CA ASN A 459 34.58 95.97 107.51
C ASN A 459 34.61 94.72 108.41
N LEU A 460 34.71 93.52 107.83
CA LEU A 460 34.87 92.27 108.58
C LEU A 460 36.21 92.19 109.32
N GLN A 461 37.29 92.83 108.84
CA GLN A 461 38.52 92.97 109.63
C GLN A 461 38.33 93.81 110.91
N LYS A 462 37.32 94.69 110.96
CA LYS A 462 36.93 95.43 112.18
C LYS A 462 36.08 94.56 113.12
N GLU A 463 35.28 93.65 112.56
CA GLU A 463 34.33 92.80 113.33
C GLU A 463 34.85 91.41 113.70
N ALA A 464 35.93 90.92 113.09
CA ALA A 464 36.57 89.61 113.34
C ALA A 464 37.21 89.45 114.75
N LYS A 465 36.76 90.24 115.73
CA LYS A 465 36.94 90.03 117.17
C LYS A 465 35.81 89.20 117.82
N LYS A 466 34.85 88.64 117.06
CA LYS A 466 33.67 87.89 117.60
C LYS A 466 33.24 86.59 116.84
N ILE A 467 33.95 85.48 117.08
CA ILE A 467 33.42 84.17 117.60
C ILE A 467 32.36 83.30 116.80
N SER A 468 32.84 82.19 116.17
CA SER A 468 32.37 80.74 116.08
C SER A 468 31.10 80.11 115.36
N SER A 469 31.31 79.04 114.52
CA SER A 469 30.52 77.77 114.17
C SER A 469 29.21 77.77 113.30
N LEU A 470 28.61 76.72 112.62
CA LEU A 470 28.85 75.32 112.02
C LEU A 470 27.58 74.92 111.12
N ASP A 471 27.20 73.77 110.45
CA ASP A 471 27.60 72.32 110.21
C ASP A 471 26.94 71.66 108.89
N ALA A 472 26.84 70.31 108.68
CA ALA A 472 26.33 69.52 107.47
C ALA A 472 25.28 68.36 107.74
N GLY A 473 24.73 67.41 106.91
CA GLY A 473 24.78 66.82 105.50
C GLY A 473 23.40 66.14 105.11
N ALA A 474 23.03 65.12 104.25
CA ALA A 474 23.48 64.12 103.20
C ALA A 474 22.18 63.59 102.40
N ASP A 475 21.96 62.53 101.53
CA ASP A 475 22.63 61.35 100.87
C ASP A 475 21.96 60.89 99.47
N THR A 476 21.65 59.59 99.15
CA THR A 476 21.61 59.01 97.73
C THR A 476 20.66 57.78 97.35
N LYS A 477 20.53 57.43 96.02
CA LYS A 477 20.23 56.10 95.29
C LYS A 477 18.82 55.74 94.63
N LEU A 478 18.60 54.66 93.80
CA LEU A 478 18.91 54.40 92.31
C LEU A 478 18.28 53.10 91.59
N GLN A 479 18.01 53.08 90.23
CA GLN A 479 18.11 51.97 89.16
C GLN A 479 16.92 51.23 88.35
N ASN A 480 17.20 50.32 87.35
CA ASN A 480 16.47 49.93 86.03
C ASN A 480 16.87 48.51 85.37
N PHE A 481 16.41 47.83 84.22
CA PHE A 481 15.23 47.66 83.24
C PHE A 481 15.51 46.62 82.02
N ARG A 482 14.52 46.00 81.26
CA ARG A 482 14.48 45.33 79.83
C ARG A 482 14.63 43.75 79.58
N GLU A 483 14.34 42.99 78.44
CA GLU A 483 13.38 42.89 77.23
C GLU A 483 13.50 41.62 76.22
N ASN A 484 12.41 41.18 75.49
CA ASN A 484 12.13 40.55 74.09
C ASN A 484 12.65 39.20 73.35
N MET A 485 11.71 38.43 72.68
CA MET A 485 11.65 37.58 71.38
C MET A 485 12.55 36.29 71.07
N ASP A 486 12.46 35.35 70.03
CA ASP A 486 11.63 35.00 68.78
C ASP A 486 11.84 33.52 68.14
N LYS A 487 10.95 33.01 67.20
CA LYS A 487 11.01 32.00 66.01
C LYS A 487 11.61 30.53 66.03
N SER A 488 11.52 29.54 65.06
CA SER A 488 10.79 29.17 63.76
C SER A 488 10.88 27.63 63.32
N ASP A 489 10.83 27.16 62.02
CA ASP A 489 9.82 26.22 61.34
C ASP A 489 10.35 25.23 60.17
N GLU A 490 9.48 24.45 59.43
CA GLU A 490 9.59 23.65 58.10
C GLU A 490 10.17 22.15 58.00
N ASP A 491 10.17 21.29 56.90
CA ASP A 491 9.13 20.54 56.04
C ASP A 491 9.70 19.27 55.19
N ASP A 492 8.95 18.56 54.26
CA ASP A 492 9.31 17.60 53.08
C ASP A 492 8.72 16.09 52.96
N PHE A 493 8.81 15.37 51.80
CA PHE A 493 8.03 14.16 51.27
C PHE A 493 8.73 12.72 51.24
N ILE A 494 8.45 11.57 50.53
CA ILE A 494 7.64 11.04 49.33
C ILE A 494 7.46 9.45 49.31
N ASP A 495 6.53 8.81 48.52
CA ASP A 495 6.51 7.36 48.02
C ASP A 495 5.53 7.08 46.81
N ASP A 496 5.67 5.97 46.05
CA ASP A 496 4.86 5.57 44.84
C ASP A 496 4.53 4.04 44.73
N LYS A 497 3.38 3.64 44.13
CA LYS A 497 2.91 2.22 44.05
C LYS A 497 2.18 1.77 42.77
N LYS A 498 2.55 0.56 42.31
CA LYS A 498 2.05 -0.15 41.11
C LYS A 498 0.59 -0.66 41.23
N VAL A 499 -0.18 -0.56 40.15
CA VAL A 499 -1.53 -1.12 40.02
C VAL A 499 -1.54 -2.43 39.23
N ARG A 500 -2.17 -3.48 39.78
CA ARG A 500 -2.68 -4.66 39.04
C ARG A 500 -4.19 -4.51 38.89
N VAL A 501 -4.70 -4.47 37.66
CA VAL A 501 -6.15 -4.44 37.41
C VAL A 501 -6.76 -5.82 37.63
N LYS A 502 -7.88 -5.89 38.35
CA LYS A 502 -8.64 -7.14 38.60
C LYS A 502 -9.48 -7.51 37.37
N ILE A 503 -9.74 -8.81 37.21
CA ILE A 503 -10.82 -9.28 36.32
C ILE A 503 -12.16 -8.91 36.98
N SER A 504 -13.01 -8.19 36.26
CA SER A 504 -14.39 -7.90 36.64
C SER A 504 -15.37 -8.80 35.89
N GLU A 505 -16.59 -8.94 36.42
CA GLU A 505 -17.57 -9.91 35.96
C GLU A 505 -18.19 -9.55 34.60
N ARG A 506 -18.60 -10.57 33.83
CA ARG A 506 -19.25 -10.38 32.53
C ARG A 506 -20.66 -9.81 32.71
N ALA A 507 -20.79 -8.50 32.53
CA ALA A 507 -22.08 -7.88 32.26
C ALA A 507 -22.71 -8.48 30.99
N SER A 508 -24.04 -8.60 30.96
CA SER A 508 -24.80 -9.16 29.84
C SER A 508 -24.77 -8.24 28.63
N ASN A 509 -23.72 -8.38 27.81
CA ASN A 509 -23.51 -7.58 26.61
C ASN A 509 -24.28 -8.15 25.41
N LYS A 510 -25.00 -7.29 24.70
CA LYS A 510 -25.62 -7.61 23.41
C LYS A 510 -24.55 -7.88 22.35
N CYS A 511 -24.79 -8.86 21.50
CA CYS A 511 -23.94 -9.19 20.35
C CYS A 511 -23.84 -8.01 19.38
N GLN A 512 -22.61 -7.61 19.03
CA GLN A 512 -22.34 -6.57 18.03
C GLN A 512 -21.80 -7.18 16.73
N LEU A 513 -22.38 -6.78 15.59
CA LEU A 513 -21.90 -7.07 14.25
C LEU A 513 -21.03 -5.90 13.77
N ILE A 514 -19.80 -6.23 13.40
CA ILE A 514 -18.79 -5.32 12.89
C ILE A 514 -18.51 -5.73 11.44
N SER A 515 -18.90 -4.90 10.50
CA SER A 515 -18.74 -5.17 9.06
C SER A 515 -17.50 -4.46 8.51
N PHE A 516 -16.67 -5.18 7.76
CA PHE A 516 -15.52 -4.65 7.04
C PHE A 516 -15.79 -4.70 5.53
N LEU A 517 -15.61 -3.58 4.83
CA LEU A 517 -15.87 -3.44 3.40
C LEU A 517 -14.70 -2.75 2.68
N GLY A 518 -14.06 -3.45 1.74
CA GLY A 518 -12.96 -2.85 0.97
C GLY A 518 -13.45 -1.72 0.05
N SER A 519 -12.73 -0.60 -0.01
CA SER A 519 -13.02 0.51 -0.95
C SER A 519 -12.99 0.03 -2.40
N LYS A 520 -11.98 -0.79 -2.71
CA LYS A 520 -11.77 -1.58 -3.93
C LYS A 520 -11.16 -2.94 -3.54
N SER A 521 -11.10 -3.89 -4.48
CA SER A 521 -10.37 -5.15 -4.28
C SER A 521 -8.88 -4.91 -3.98
N GLY A 522 -8.24 -5.85 -3.27
CA GLY A 522 -6.79 -5.81 -2.99
C GLY A 522 -6.29 -4.83 -1.91
N VAL A 523 -7.16 -4.02 -1.28
CA VAL A 523 -6.79 -3.11 -0.16
C VAL A 523 -6.44 -3.84 1.15
N GLY A 524 -6.70 -5.15 1.23
CA GLY A 524 -6.44 -5.98 2.41
C GLY A 524 -7.58 -6.01 3.44
N ASN A 525 -8.83 -5.83 3.02
CA ASN A 525 -10.01 -5.85 3.90
C ASN A 525 -10.06 -7.10 4.80
N THR A 526 -9.95 -8.28 4.19
CA THR A 526 -9.85 -9.60 4.82
C THR A 526 -8.72 -9.69 5.85
N THR A 527 -7.53 -9.15 5.52
CA THR A 527 -6.39 -9.08 6.45
C THR A 527 -6.74 -8.26 7.70
N ILE A 528 -7.43 -7.12 7.53
CA ILE A 528 -7.85 -6.27 8.64
C ILE A 528 -8.95 -6.93 9.48
N ALA A 529 -9.97 -7.50 8.83
CA ALA A 529 -11.10 -8.15 9.49
C ALA A 529 -10.64 -9.34 10.34
N LEU A 530 -9.88 -10.28 9.77
CA LEU A 530 -9.34 -11.45 10.46
C LEU A 530 -8.45 -11.08 11.66
N ASN A 531 -7.51 -10.16 11.48
CA ASN A 531 -6.60 -9.78 12.56
C ASN A 531 -7.32 -9.01 13.67
N THR A 532 -8.40 -8.27 13.36
CA THR A 532 -9.27 -7.65 14.36
C THR A 532 -10.08 -8.71 15.12
N ALA A 533 -10.66 -9.68 14.42
CA ALA A 533 -11.38 -10.80 15.03
C ALA A 533 -10.49 -11.59 16.00
N ALA A 534 -9.22 -11.86 15.64
CA ALA A 534 -8.26 -12.55 16.50
C ALA A 534 -7.91 -11.77 17.79
N VAL A 535 -7.79 -10.43 17.73
CA VAL A 535 -7.54 -9.62 18.96
C VAL A 535 -8.76 -9.58 19.86
N LEU A 536 -9.97 -9.47 19.29
CA LEU A 536 -11.22 -9.57 20.05
C LEU A 536 -11.35 -10.96 20.72
N ALA A 537 -11.00 -12.02 19.99
CA ALA A 537 -11.10 -13.40 20.46
C ALA A 537 -10.26 -13.66 21.72
N GLY A 538 -9.17 -12.93 21.94
CA GLY A 538 -8.34 -13.02 23.15
C GLY A 538 -9.05 -12.69 24.47
N LYS A 539 -10.30 -12.20 24.44
CA LYS A 539 -11.16 -11.98 25.64
C LYS A 539 -12.64 -12.34 25.44
N TYR A 540 -13.12 -12.27 24.20
CA TYR A 540 -14.54 -12.33 23.85
C TYR A 540 -14.82 -13.53 22.93
N LYS A 541 -16.06 -14.01 22.88
CA LYS A 541 -16.50 -14.95 21.85
C LYS A 541 -16.72 -14.20 20.54
N VAL A 542 -16.02 -14.61 19.49
CA VAL A 542 -16.07 -13.98 18.16
C VAL A 542 -16.47 -15.01 17.12
N LEU A 543 -17.44 -14.65 16.27
CA LEU A 543 -17.70 -15.36 15.02
C LEU A 543 -17.17 -14.51 13.86
N TYR A 544 -16.20 -15.03 13.12
CA TYR A 544 -15.77 -14.43 11.85
C TYR A 544 -16.58 -15.01 10.69
N ILE A 545 -17.14 -14.16 9.83
CA ILE A 545 -17.92 -14.54 8.66
C ILE A 545 -17.24 -13.98 7.40
N GLU A 546 -16.89 -14.85 6.45
CA GLU A 546 -16.27 -14.46 5.18
C GLU A 546 -17.29 -14.58 4.05
N THR A 547 -17.59 -13.48 3.35
CA THR A 547 -18.52 -13.51 2.20
C THR A 547 -17.80 -13.66 0.86
N ASP A 548 -16.54 -14.14 0.84
CA ASP A 548 -15.89 -14.54 -0.40
C ASP A 548 -16.25 -15.99 -0.75
N ASP A 549 -17.16 -16.09 -1.70
CA ASP A 549 -17.74 -17.32 -2.25
C ASP A 549 -16.88 -18.02 -3.30
N LYS A 550 -15.68 -17.50 -3.64
CA LYS A 550 -14.83 -18.11 -4.69
C LYS A 550 -13.39 -18.32 -4.25
N TYR A 551 -12.87 -17.41 -3.44
CA TYR A 551 -11.48 -17.39 -2.97
C TYR A 551 -11.39 -17.10 -1.46
N PRO A 552 -12.13 -17.83 -0.59
CA PRO A 552 -12.11 -17.59 0.84
C PRO A 552 -10.71 -17.82 1.42
N TYR A 553 -10.18 -16.76 2.02
CA TYR A 553 -8.82 -16.70 2.54
C TYR A 553 -8.70 -17.47 3.86
N SER A 554 -9.73 -17.44 4.71
CA SER A 554 -9.69 -18.11 6.02
C SER A 554 -9.70 -19.64 5.93
N SER A 555 -10.44 -20.20 4.95
CA SER A 555 -10.57 -21.65 4.74
C SER A 555 -9.22 -22.34 4.52
N TYR A 556 -8.38 -21.75 3.66
CA TYR A 556 -7.06 -22.26 3.33
C TYR A 556 -6.04 -22.01 4.44
N LEU A 557 -6.09 -20.81 5.06
CA LEU A 557 -5.04 -20.32 5.96
C LEU A 557 -5.08 -20.95 7.36
N TYR A 558 -6.26 -21.34 7.85
CA TYR A 558 -6.45 -21.77 9.24
C TYR A 558 -6.96 -23.21 9.38
N GLU A 559 -6.69 -24.08 8.39
CA GLU A 559 -7.07 -25.50 8.42
C GLU A 559 -8.53 -25.72 8.87
N LEU A 560 -9.46 -25.03 8.21
CA LEU A 560 -10.88 -25.12 8.55
C LEU A 560 -11.46 -26.39 7.93
N ASP A 561 -11.80 -27.38 8.77
CA ASP A 561 -12.61 -28.53 8.38
C ASP A 561 -14.02 -28.05 7.97
N SER A 562 -14.22 -27.73 6.69
CA SER A 562 -15.48 -27.20 6.15
C SER A 562 -16.08 -28.09 5.04
N VAL A 563 -15.71 -29.37 4.95
CA VAL A 563 -16.02 -30.20 3.77
C VAL A 563 -17.52 -30.27 3.43
N ASN A 564 -18.38 -30.45 4.43
CA ASN A 564 -19.84 -30.54 4.30
C ASN A 564 -20.57 -29.64 5.32
N LYS A 565 -19.97 -28.49 5.65
CA LYS A 565 -20.52 -27.51 6.60
C LYS A 565 -19.90 -26.14 6.32
N GLY A 566 -20.72 -25.10 6.23
CA GLY A 566 -20.28 -23.80 5.75
C GLY A 566 -21.41 -22.78 5.64
N LEU A 567 -21.05 -21.60 5.14
CA LEU A 567 -21.93 -20.43 5.04
C LEU A 567 -23.20 -20.76 4.22
N GLU A 568 -23.08 -21.40 3.06
CA GLU A 568 -24.21 -21.80 2.21
C GLU A 568 -25.20 -22.76 2.90
N PHE A 569 -24.74 -23.61 3.81
CA PHE A 569 -25.61 -24.47 4.61
C PHE A 569 -26.25 -23.69 5.78
N ALA A 570 -25.51 -22.78 6.43
CA ALA A 570 -26.06 -21.91 7.47
C ALA A 570 -27.11 -20.92 6.92
N LEU A 571 -26.92 -20.42 5.70
CA LEU A 571 -27.88 -19.59 4.97
C LEU A 571 -29.19 -20.34 4.72
N LYS A 572 -29.10 -21.58 4.21
CA LYS A 572 -30.25 -22.47 4.00
C LYS A 572 -30.96 -22.83 5.31
N SER A 573 -30.23 -23.06 6.40
CA SER A 573 -30.81 -23.25 7.74
C SER A 573 -31.54 -22.00 8.24
N ALA A 574 -30.96 -20.79 8.10
CA ALA A 574 -31.62 -19.55 8.47
C ALA A 574 -32.88 -19.27 7.64
N ALA A 575 -32.86 -19.59 6.34
CA ALA A 575 -34.02 -19.50 5.45
C ALA A 575 -35.16 -20.47 5.86
N ALA A 576 -34.82 -21.59 6.49
CA ALA A 576 -35.77 -22.58 7.02
C ALA A 576 -36.15 -22.35 8.50
N GLU A 577 -35.69 -21.25 9.11
CA GLU A 577 -35.80 -20.93 10.55
C GLU A 577 -35.21 -22.04 11.48
N ASP A 578 -34.29 -22.86 10.96
CA ASP A 578 -33.55 -23.89 11.69
C ASP A 578 -32.34 -23.30 12.43
N THR A 579 -32.59 -22.81 13.65
CA THR A 579 -31.53 -22.26 14.52
C THR A 579 -30.44 -23.28 14.83
N GLU A 580 -30.74 -24.58 14.98
CA GLU A 580 -29.72 -25.59 15.32
C GLU A 580 -28.79 -25.85 14.12
N GLY A 581 -29.35 -25.94 12.91
CA GLY A 581 -28.62 -26.06 11.66
C GLY A 581 -27.66 -24.89 11.40
N ILE A 582 -28.01 -23.65 11.79
CA ILE A 582 -27.08 -22.51 11.73
C ILE A 582 -25.80 -22.82 12.51
N TYR A 583 -25.92 -23.20 13.80
CA TYR A 583 -24.75 -23.43 14.66
C TYR A 583 -23.98 -24.70 14.30
N LYS A 584 -24.66 -25.73 13.78
CA LYS A 584 -24.02 -26.95 13.24
C LYS A 584 -23.08 -26.67 12.06
N ASN A 585 -23.32 -25.58 11.33
CA ASN A 585 -22.55 -25.19 10.16
C ASN A 585 -21.39 -24.21 10.46
N ILE A 586 -21.26 -23.74 11.70
CA ILE A 586 -20.12 -22.95 12.15
C ILE A 586 -18.91 -23.87 12.38
N VAL A 587 -17.75 -23.46 11.89
CA VAL A 587 -16.50 -24.24 11.88
C VAL A 587 -15.54 -23.70 12.94
N LYS A 588 -14.81 -24.61 13.59
CA LYS A 588 -13.64 -24.30 14.41
C LYS A 588 -12.38 -24.68 13.66
N SER A 589 -11.33 -23.88 13.78
CA SER A 589 -10.01 -24.22 13.29
C SER A 589 -9.40 -25.39 14.07
N ALA A 590 -8.65 -26.25 13.38
CA ALA A 590 -7.80 -27.27 13.98
C ALA A 590 -6.40 -26.74 14.37
N ASN A 591 -6.02 -25.56 13.87
CA ASN A 591 -4.70 -24.97 14.05
C ASN A 591 -4.57 -24.33 15.45
N GLU A 592 -3.57 -24.76 16.22
CA GLU A 592 -3.34 -24.32 17.61
C GLU A 592 -2.96 -22.83 17.76
N ASN A 593 -2.54 -22.16 16.68
CA ASN A 593 -2.29 -20.71 16.65
C ASN A 593 -3.59 -19.89 16.61
N VAL A 594 -4.75 -20.54 16.43
CA VAL A 594 -6.07 -19.90 16.41
C VAL A 594 -6.69 -19.94 17.80
N HIS A 595 -7.05 -18.77 18.33
CA HIS A 595 -7.59 -18.66 19.68
C HIS A 595 -8.96 -19.33 19.79
N GLY A 596 -9.15 -20.28 20.72
CA GLY A 596 -10.36 -21.11 20.86
C GLY A 596 -11.69 -20.42 21.23
N LEU A 597 -11.72 -19.07 21.20
CA LEU A 597 -12.95 -18.26 21.24
C LEU A 597 -13.28 -17.60 19.88
N LEU A 598 -12.48 -17.86 18.84
CA LEU A 598 -12.73 -17.46 17.45
C LEU A 598 -13.31 -18.66 16.68
N ASP A 599 -14.56 -18.51 16.27
CA ASP A 599 -15.26 -19.45 15.38
C ASP A 599 -15.39 -18.83 13.98
N PHE A 600 -15.59 -19.66 12.96
CA PHE A 600 -15.58 -19.26 11.55
C PHE A 600 -16.85 -19.70 10.83
N LEU A 601 -17.35 -18.87 9.93
CA LEU A 601 -18.38 -19.24 8.95
C LEU A 601 -17.95 -18.75 7.57
N THR A 602 -17.53 -19.71 6.76
CA THR A 602 -16.98 -19.56 5.41
C THR A 602 -17.63 -20.63 4.53
N VAL A 603 -17.55 -20.50 3.20
CA VAL A 603 -18.15 -21.51 2.31
C VAL A 603 -17.46 -22.88 2.41
N SER A 604 -18.22 -23.95 2.22
CA SER A 604 -17.70 -25.32 2.30
C SER A 604 -16.73 -25.66 1.16
N SER A 605 -15.89 -26.67 1.39
CA SER A 605 -15.04 -27.24 0.33
C SER A 605 -15.86 -27.84 -0.81
N THR A 606 -17.10 -28.28 -0.55
CA THR A 606 -18.02 -28.79 -1.58
C THR A 606 -18.65 -27.68 -2.42
N TYR A 607 -18.97 -26.53 -1.82
CA TYR A 607 -19.44 -25.35 -2.56
C TYR A 607 -18.36 -24.79 -3.49
N LEU A 608 -17.10 -24.74 -3.03
CA LEU A 608 -15.96 -24.21 -3.82
C LEU A 608 -15.60 -25.03 -5.08
N ILE A 609 -16.09 -26.26 -5.20
CA ILE A 609 -15.84 -27.14 -6.36
C ILE A 609 -17.08 -27.37 -7.22
N ASP A 610 -18.23 -26.78 -6.88
CA ASP A 610 -19.45 -26.85 -7.70
C ASP A 610 -19.52 -25.64 -8.62
N GLU A 611 -19.30 -25.85 -9.91
CA GLU A 611 -19.39 -24.81 -10.94
C GLU A 611 -20.81 -24.21 -11.08
N ASN A 612 -21.83 -24.88 -10.50
CA ASN A 612 -23.23 -24.47 -10.50
C ASN A 612 -23.64 -23.80 -9.16
N ALA A 613 -22.71 -23.57 -8.24
CA ALA A 613 -22.99 -22.97 -6.94
C ALA A 613 -23.64 -21.58 -7.08
N GLU A 614 -24.87 -21.45 -6.57
CA GLU A 614 -25.60 -20.18 -6.54
C GLU A 614 -24.90 -19.16 -5.61
N PRO A 615 -24.58 -17.94 -6.07
CA PRO A 615 -23.93 -16.92 -5.24
C PRO A 615 -24.70 -16.57 -3.97
N ILE A 616 -23.97 -16.18 -2.91
CA ILE A 616 -24.52 -15.87 -1.57
C ILE A 616 -25.78 -14.99 -1.65
N ASN A 617 -26.91 -15.54 -1.21
CA ASN A 617 -28.20 -14.87 -1.24
C ASN A 617 -28.32 -13.78 -0.16
N THR A 618 -28.43 -12.53 -0.60
CA THR A 618 -28.60 -11.32 0.21
C THR A 618 -29.75 -11.41 1.23
N GLN A 619 -30.86 -12.10 0.93
CA GLN A 619 -31.98 -12.21 1.89
C GLN A 619 -31.71 -13.27 2.97
N GLU A 620 -31.12 -14.41 2.58
CA GLU A 620 -30.75 -15.48 3.53
C GLU A 620 -29.65 -14.99 4.48
N LEU A 621 -28.68 -14.22 3.99
CA LEU A 621 -27.64 -13.62 4.82
C LEU A 621 -28.22 -12.61 5.81
N LYS A 622 -29.27 -11.89 5.43
CA LYS A 622 -30.00 -10.99 6.32
C LYS A 622 -30.79 -11.74 7.41
N ALA A 623 -31.36 -12.90 7.11
CA ALA A 623 -31.98 -13.78 8.10
C ALA A 623 -30.93 -14.37 9.06
N LEU A 624 -29.83 -14.89 8.52
CA LEU A 624 -28.69 -15.40 9.29
C LEU A 624 -28.12 -14.34 10.27
N ILE A 625 -27.93 -13.10 9.82
CA ILE A 625 -27.52 -11.97 10.67
C ILE A 625 -28.53 -11.70 11.79
N ARG A 626 -29.83 -11.69 11.48
CA ARG A 626 -30.93 -11.47 12.46
C ARG A 626 -30.84 -12.52 13.58
N ASP A 627 -30.67 -13.78 13.21
CA ASP A 627 -30.79 -14.91 14.14
C ASP A 627 -29.54 -15.07 14.99
N LEU A 628 -28.35 -14.97 14.39
CA LEU A 628 -27.07 -14.95 15.12
C LEU A 628 -27.01 -13.82 16.16
N LYS A 629 -27.60 -12.64 15.87
CA LYS A 629 -27.70 -11.51 16.82
C LYS A 629 -28.80 -11.67 17.87
N ALA A 630 -29.89 -12.38 17.57
CA ALA A 630 -30.98 -12.63 18.53
C ALA A 630 -30.53 -13.59 19.65
N ASP A 631 -29.79 -14.63 19.28
CA ASP A 631 -29.32 -15.69 20.20
C ASP A 631 -28.23 -15.23 21.19
N ASN A 632 -27.49 -14.16 20.88
CA ASN A 632 -26.41 -13.60 21.72
C ASN A 632 -25.35 -14.63 22.20
N LYS A 633 -25.14 -15.72 21.44
CA LYS A 633 -24.13 -16.76 21.74
C LYS A 633 -22.69 -16.28 21.57
N TYR A 634 -22.49 -15.21 20.80
CA TYR A 634 -21.23 -14.50 20.58
C TYR A 634 -21.29 -13.08 21.16
N ASP A 635 -20.16 -12.57 21.65
CA ASP A 635 -20.03 -11.15 22.05
C ASP A 635 -19.93 -10.25 20.81
N TYR A 636 -19.29 -10.77 19.75
CA TYR A 636 -19.02 -10.09 18.49
C TYR A 636 -19.19 -11.02 17.28
N ILE A 637 -19.71 -10.47 16.19
CA ILE A 637 -19.64 -11.05 14.84
C ILE A 637 -18.79 -10.10 14.00
N VAL A 638 -17.75 -10.60 13.34
CA VAL A 638 -16.90 -9.82 12.42
C VAL A 638 -17.17 -10.32 11.01
N MET A 639 -17.69 -9.47 10.13
CA MET A 639 -18.05 -9.85 8.76
C MET A 639 -17.11 -9.19 7.75
N ASP A 640 -16.43 -10.00 6.95
CA ASP A 640 -15.60 -9.57 5.82
C ASP A 640 -16.41 -9.59 4.53
N ILE A 641 -16.73 -8.40 4.00
CA ILE A 641 -17.59 -8.23 2.83
C ILE A 641 -16.74 -8.13 1.57
N LYS A 642 -16.92 -9.08 0.66
CA LYS A 642 -16.33 -9.10 -0.69
C LYS A 642 -16.66 -7.80 -1.44
N SER A 643 -15.64 -6.98 -1.72
CA SER A 643 -15.79 -5.62 -2.27
C SER A 643 -16.44 -5.55 -3.64
N ASP A 644 -16.43 -6.67 -4.36
CA ASP A 644 -16.74 -6.78 -5.79
C ASP A 644 -18.15 -7.39 -6.02
N ASN A 645 -18.82 -7.86 -4.95
CA ASN A 645 -20.25 -8.15 -4.99
C ASN A 645 -21.03 -6.84 -4.80
N ASN A 646 -21.46 -6.25 -5.92
CA ASN A 646 -22.18 -4.97 -5.94
C ASN A 646 -23.48 -5.00 -5.13
N SER A 647 -24.30 -6.05 -5.24
CA SER A 647 -25.59 -6.14 -4.54
C SER A 647 -25.44 -6.21 -3.02
N LEU A 648 -24.46 -7.00 -2.55
CA LEU A 648 -24.14 -7.11 -1.13
C LEU A 648 -23.54 -5.81 -0.59
N THR A 649 -22.55 -5.24 -1.31
CA THR A 649 -21.92 -3.94 -1.00
C THR A 649 -22.95 -2.82 -0.88
N GLU A 650 -23.85 -2.71 -1.87
CA GLU A 650 -24.93 -1.71 -1.89
C GLU A 650 -25.92 -1.93 -0.74
N SER A 651 -26.20 -3.19 -0.39
CA SER A 651 -27.13 -3.53 0.69
C SER A 651 -26.61 -3.10 2.07
N PHE A 652 -25.30 -3.23 2.34
CA PHE A 652 -24.70 -2.66 3.55
C PHE A 652 -24.68 -1.13 3.51
N LEU A 653 -24.14 -0.53 2.45
CA LEU A 653 -24.03 0.93 2.36
C LEU A 653 -25.39 1.64 2.51
N LYS A 654 -26.45 1.13 1.89
CA LYS A 654 -27.79 1.73 1.97
C LYS A 654 -28.56 1.40 3.26
N GLY A 655 -27.99 0.61 4.18
CA GLY A 655 -28.66 0.20 5.43
C GLY A 655 -29.80 -0.81 5.22
N ASN A 656 -29.75 -1.59 4.12
CA ASN A 656 -30.68 -2.69 3.85
C ASN A 656 -30.27 -3.97 4.60
N MET A 657 -28.97 -4.21 4.72
CA MET A 657 -28.40 -5.01 5.80
C MET A 657 -28.05 -4.09 6.98
N TYR A 658 -27.99 -4.68 8.17
CA TYR A 658 -27.71 -3.98 9.42
C TYR A 658 -26.25 -4.21 9.82
N SER A 659 -25.54 -3.17 10.27
CA SER A 659 -24.31 -3.30 11.06
C SER A 659 -24.39 -2.43 12.32
N ASP A 660 -23.70 -2.81 13.41
CA ASP A 660 -23.51 -1.91 14.55
C ASP A 660 -22.35 -0.95 14.28
N ILE A 661 -21.33 -1.42 13.54
CA ILE A 661 -20.15 -0.65 13.12
C ILE A 661 -19.75 -1.07 11.70
N LEU A 662 -19.64 -0.11 10.77
CA LEU A 662 -19.15 -0.33 9.41
C LEU A 662 -17.76 0.30 9.22
N TYR A 663 -16.76 -0.53 8.95
CA TYR A 663 -15.42 -0.10 8.55
C TYR A 663 -15.25 -0.20 7.03
N ILE A 664 -14.89 0.91 6.39
CA ILE A 664 -14.44 0.96 4.99
C ILE A 664 -12.91 0.88 4.98
N THR A 665 -12.35 -0.26 4.56
CA THR A 665 -10.89 -0.42 4.45
C THR A 665 -10.39 0.20 3.16
N LEU A 666 -9.31 0.96 3.22
CA LEU A 666 -8.70 1.62 2.06
C LEU A 666 -7.16 1.62 2.17
N THR A 667 -6.47 1.71 1.05
CA THR A 667 -5.05 2.07 0.98
C THR A 667 -4.85 3.57 0.73
N GLN A 668 -3.65 4.08 1.03
CA GLN A 668 -3.25 5.50 0.89
C GLN A 668 -3.08 5.97 -0.58
N ASP A 669 -3.48 5.17 -1.58
CA ASP A 669 -3.42 5.57 -2.99
C ASP A 669 -4.64 6.38 -3.44
N ILE A 670 -4.42 7.29 -4.40
CA ILE A 670 -5.42 8.25 -4.91
C ILE A 670 -6.71 7.54 -5.37
N HIS A 671 -6.60 6.41 -6.07
CA HIS A 671 -7.76 5.66 -6.56
C HIS A 671 -8.54 5.00 -5.40
N SER A 672 -7.84 4.44 -4.42
CA SER A 672 -8.44 3.86 -3.22
C SER A 672 -9.21 4.89 -2.39
N VAL A 673 -8.67 6.10 -2.24
CA VAL A 673 -9.33 7.22 -1.54
C VAL A 673 -10.58 7.67 -2.32
N ALA A 674 -10.50 7.79 -3.65
CA ALA A 674 -11.66 8.11 -4.50
C ALA A 674 -12.77 7.03 -4.42
N CYS A 675 -12.41 5.74 -4.36
CA CYS A 675 -13.36 4.66 -4.13
C CYS A 675 -14.00 4.73 -2.74
N ALA A 676 -13.22 5.01 -1.69
CA ALA A 676 -13.73 5.15 -0.32
C ALA A 676 -14.70 6.35 -0.20
N PHE A 677 -14.39 7.46 -0.86
CA PHE A 677 -15.28 8.62 -0.99
C PHE A 677 -16.60 8.29 -1.71
N SER A 678 -16.51 7.51 -2.79
CA SER A 678 -17.68 7.04 -3.55
C SER A 678 -18.58 6.15 -2.69
N LYS A 679 -17.99 5.23 -1.91
CA LYS A 679 -18.74 4.41 -0.95
C LYS A 679 -19.31 5.25 0.20
N LYS A 680 -18.56 6.22 0.75
CA LYS A 680 -19.03 7.20 1.77
C LYS A 680 -20.30 7.93 1.33
N LYS A 681 -20.40 8.34 0.06
CA LYS A 681 -21.60 8.99 -0.49
C LYS A 681 -22.82 8.09 -0.63
N ALA A 682 -22.65 6.76 -0.56
CA ALA A 682 -23.73 5.79 -0.53
C ALA A 682 -24.11 5.32 0.89
N VAL A 683 -23.35 5.69 1.93
CA VAL A 683 -23.65 5.32 3.33
C VAL A 683 -24.91 6.03 3.82
N ASN A 684 -25.88 5.25 4.30
CA ASN A 684 -27.17 5.72 4.79
C ASN A 684 -27.32 5.42 6.29
N LYS A 685 -27.42 6.48 7.11
CA LYS A 685 -27.66 6.47 8.58
C LYS A 685 -26.57 5.84 9.46
N GLU A 686 -25.82 4.84 9.01
CA GLU A 686 -24.70 4.28 9.78
C GLU A 686 -23.50 5.24 9.82
N LYS A 687 -22.79 5.27 10.96
CA LYS A 687 -21.53 6.01 11.06
C LYS A 687 -20.39 5.12 10.54
N ALA A 688 -20.06 5.28 9.26
CA ALA A 688 -18.90 4.60 8.67
C ALA A 688 -17.59 5.14 9.26
N TYR A 689 -16.69 4.21 9.57
CA TYR A 689 -15.29 4.45 9.95
C TYR A 689 -14.38 3.99 8.82
N PHE A 690 -13.13 4.48 8.78
CA PHE A 690 -12.22 4.30 7.65
C PHE A 690 -10.87 3.76 8.11
N VAL A 691 -10.49 2.57 7.65
CA VAL A 691 -9.19 1.95 8.00
C VAL A 691 -8.20 2.14 6.85
N ILE A 692 -7.28 3.09 7.01
CA ILE A 692 -6.20 3.33 6.03
C ILE A 692 -5.07 2.30 6.28
N ASN A 693 -5.19 1.14 5.63
CA ASN A 693 -4.16 0.12 5.56
C ASN A 693 -2.98 0.57 4.67
N ARG A 694 -1.80 -0.01 4.88
CA ARG A 694 -0.53 0.33 4.20
C ARG A 694 -0.17 1.82 4.32
N TYR A 695 -0.53 2.46 5.43
CA TYR A 695 -0.22 3.86 5.66
C TYR A 695 1.29 4.05 5.92
N ASP A 696 1.93 4.92 5.14
CA ASP A 696 3.27 5.45 5.36
C ASP A 696 3.18 6.95 5.68
N ASP A 697 3.71 7.34 6.83
CA ASP A 697 3.69 8.73 7.31
C ASP A 697 4.64 9.65 6.53
N LYS A 698 5.56 9.08 5.73
CA LYS A 698 6.49 9.81 4.85
C LYS A 698 5.84 10.24 3.54
N CYS A 699 4.81 9.53 3.05
CA CYS A 699 4.11 9.86 1.81
C CYS A 699 3.52 11.29 1.86
N LYS A 700 3.45 11.97 0.70
CA LYS A 700 2.97 13.37 0.65
C LYS A 700 1.51 13.51 1.08
N LEU A 701 0.64 12.59 0.65
CA LEU A 701 -0.78 12.56 0.99
C LEU A 701 -0.96 12.10 2.44
N LYS A 702 -1.29 13.03 3.34
CA LYS A 702 -1.46 12.77 4.78
C LYS A 702 -2.88 12.35 5.12
N LEU A 703 -3.04 11.79 6.32
CA LEU A 703 -4.34 11.49 6.92
C LEU A 703 -5.34 12.67 6.84
N LYS A 704 -4.88 13.91 7.07
CA LYS A 704 -5.75 15.10 6.98
C LYS A 704 -6.34 15.28 5.58
N ASP A 705 -5.49 15.21 4.55
CA ASP A 705 -5.89 15.39 3.16
C ASP A 705 -6.88 14.30 2.72
N ILE A 706 -6.69 13.07 3.22
CA ILE A 706 -7.59 11.93 2.98
C ILE A 706 -8.94 12.13 3.67
N ALA A 707 -8.95 12.63 4.92
CA ALA A 707 -10.17 12.91 5.67
C ALA A 707 -10.98 14.06 5.05
N GLU A 708 -10.29 15.12 4.59
CA GLU A 708 -10.86 16.25 3.86
C GLU A 708 -11.48 15.79 2.53
N TRP A 709 -10.77 14.98 1.74
CA TRP A 709 -11.27 14.46 0.45
C TRP A 709 -12.42 13.44 0.61
N ILE A 710 -12.40 12.60 1.65
CA ILE A 710 -13.52 11.71 1.98
C ILE A 710 -14.68 12.46 2.70
N GLU A 711 -14.57 13.79 2.88
CA GLU A 711 -15.56 14.67 3.52
C GLU A 711 -16.02 14.10 4.89
N SER A 712 -15.07 13.64 5.74
CA SER A 712 -15.37 12.95 7.01
C SER A 712 -14.45 13.40 8.16
N PRO A 713 -14.91 13.40 9.44
CA PRO A 713 -14.08 13.81 10.58
C PRO A 713 -12.85 12.93 10.79
N LEU A 714 -11.75 13.50 11.30
CA LEU A 714 -10.49 12.79 11.54
C LEU A 714 -10.65 11.60 12.50
N GLU A 715 -11.57 11.72 13.46
CA GLU A 715 -11.89 10.71 14.48
C GLU A 715 -12.62 9.48 13.90
N SER A 716 -13.05 9.54 12.64
CA SER A 716 -13.57 8.39 11.90
C SER A 716 -12.47 7.55 11.24
N PHE A 717 -11.21 7.99 11.26
CA PHE A 717 -10.10 7.31 10.57
C PHE A 717 -9.15 6.59 11.52
N ILE A 718 -8.65 5.44 11.08
CA ILE A 718 -7.63 4.64 11.77
C ILE A 718 -6.56 4.27 10.75
N THR A 719 -5.30 4.62 11.02
CA THR A 719 -4.15 4.25 10.17
C THR A 719 -3.54 2.93 10.62
N ILE A 720 -3.17 2.07 9.67
CA ILE A 720 -2.48 0.80 9.92
C ILE A 720 -1.29 0.65 8.97
N SER A 721 -0.13 0.36 9.56
CA SER A 721 1.14 0.10 8.89
C SER A 721 1.57 -1.34 9.19
N LEU A 722 1.34 -2.26 8.25
CA LEU A 722 1.74 -3.66 8.38
C LEU A 722 3.11 -3.90 7.74
N ASP A 723 3.94 -4.69 8.39
CA ASP A 723 5.09 -5.34 7.75
C ASP A 723 4.58 -6.49 6.88
N TYR A 724 4.55 -6.27 5.56
CA TYR A 724 4.01 -7.25 4.62
C TYR A 724 4.91 -8.48 4.43
N ALA A 725 6.22 -8.39 4.68
CA ALA A 725 7.09 -9.57 4.64
C ALA A 725 6.84 -10.46 5.85
N MET A 726 6.76 -9.87 7.05
CA MET A 726 6.40 -10.60 8.27
C MET A 726 4.97 -11.15 8.22
N LEU A 727 4.01 -10.44 7.59
CA LEU A 727 2.66 -10.95 7.35
C LEU A 727 2.68 -12.24 6.50
N MET A 728 3.41 -12.27 5.38
CA MET A 728 3.46 -13.46 4.53
C MET A 728 4.17 -14.63 5.22
N ASN A 729 5.21 -14.37 6.01
CA ASN A 729 5.87 -15.41 6.81
C ASN A 729 4.91 -16.00 7.85
N LEU A 730 4.22 -15.16 8.63
CA LEU A 730 3.25 -15.62 9.64
C LEU A 730 2.07 -16.35 9.00
N ASN A 731 1.65 -15.98 7.78
CA ASN A 731 0.63 -16.72 7.05
C ASN A 731 1.08 -18.14 6.68
N ILE A 732 2.37 -18.36 6.36
CA ILE A 732 2.90 -19.72 6.10
C ILE A 732 2.82 -20.59 7.38
N ASP A 733 3.04 -19.98 8.55
CA ASP A 733 2.89 -20.62 9.86
C ASP A 733 1.42 -20.71 10.34
N GLY A 734 0.45 -20.25 9.55
CA GLY A 734 -0.97 -20.17 9.92
C GLY A 734 -1.25 -19.26 11.13
N MET A 735 -0.40 -18.25 11.36
CA MET A 735 -0.44 -17.34 12.50
C MET A 735 -1.05 -15.97 12.14
N PHE A 736 -1.90 -15.44 13.01
CA PHE A 736 -2.36 -14.05 12.92
C PHE A 736 -1.22 -13.06 13.22
N TYR A 737 -1.00 -12.10 12.31
CA TYR A 737 -0.08 -10.98 12.50
C TYR A 737 -0.33 -10.22 13.83
N SER A 738 -1.59 -10.08 14.23
CA SER A 738 -1.96 -9.39 15.48
C SER A 738 -1.62 -10.16 16.76
N LEU A 739 -1.37 -11.47 16.68
CA LEU A 739 -0.92 -12.28 17.82
C LEU A 739 0.61 -12.34 17.95
N GLN A 740 1.37 -11.89 16.93
CA GLN A 740 2.82 -11.82 17.00
C GLN A 740 3.29 -10.92 18.14
N LYS A 741 4.31 -11.37 18.87
CA LYS A 741 4.76 -10.77 20.13
C LYS A 741 5.17 -9.30 19.91
N GLY A 742 4.45 -8.40 20.59
CA GLY A 742 4.69 -6.95 20.48
C GLY A 742 4.14 -6.29 19.22
N LYS A 743 3.25 -6.94 18.45
CA LYS A 743 2.63 -6.37 17.23
C LYS A 743 1.12 -6.16 17.30
N GLY A 744 0.42 -6.82 18.23
CA GLY A 744 -1.02 -6.64 18.45
C GLY A 744 -1.48 -5.21 18.76
N TYR A 745 -0.58 -4.32 19.19
CA TYR A 745 -0.90 -2.89 19.35
C TYR A 745 -1.36 -2.23 18.04
N ILE A 746 -0.92 -2.73 16.88
CA ILE A 746 -1.28 -2.17 15.55
C ILE A 746 -2.79 -2.28 15.30
N PHE A 747 -3.45 -3.30 15.84
CA PHE A 747 -4.90 -3.49 15.78
C PHE A 747 -5.64 -2.94 17.01
N SER A 748 -4.91 -2.51 18.05
CA SER A 748 -5.51 -2.00 19.29
C SER A 748 -6.28 -0.70 19.08
N SER A 749 -5.97 0.10 18.05
CA SER A 749 -6.74 1.29 17.67
C SER A 749 -8.14 0.93 17.17
N ILE A 750 -8.28 -0.12 16.34
CA ILE A 750 -9.59 -0.63 15.89
C ILE A 750 -10.35 -1.22 17.07
N VAL A 751 -9.70 -2.07 17.87
CA VAL A 751 -10.35 -2.72 19.02
C VAL A 751 -10.77 -1.71 20.10
N SER A 752 -9.99 -0.66 20.35
CA SER A 752 -10.37 0.42 21.27
C SER A 752 -11.52 1.25 20.73
N ASN A 753 -11.58 1.49 19.41
CA ASN A 753 -12.70 2.14 18.76
C ASN A 753 -13.99 1.30 18.87
N ILE A 754 -13.93 -0.01 18.60
CA ILE A 754 -15.04 -0.95 18.81
C ILE A 754 -15.53 -0.93 20.27
N LEU A 755 -14.61 -0.99 21.24
CA LEU A 755 -14.95 -1.02 22.67
C LEU A 755 -15.49 0.32 23.20
N ALA A 756 -15.19 1.44 22.52
CA ALA A 756 -15.73 2.76 22.84
C ALA A 756 -17.09 3.06 22.15
N LEU A 757 -17.60 2.13 21.34
CA LEU A 757 -18.86 2.21 20.60
C LEU A 757 -19.87 1.14 21.09
N LYS A 758 -19.74 0.72 22.35
CA LYS A 758 -20.56 -0.29 23.03
C LYS A 758 -21.21 0.28 24.29
#